data_AF-A0A069D1P6-F1
#
_entry.id   AF-A0A069D1P6-F1
#
_cell.length_a   1.000
_cell.length_b   1.000
_cell.length_c   1.000
_cell.angle_alpha   90.00
_cell.angle_beta   90.00
_cell.angle_gamma   90.00
#
_symmetry.space_group_name_H-M   'P 1'
#
loop_
_entity.id
_entity.type
_entity.pdbx_description
1 polymer ?
#
loop_
_entity_poly.entity_id
_entity_poly.type
_entity_poly.pdbx_seq_one_letter_code
_entity_poly.pdbx_strand_id
1 'polypeptide(L)'
;MKNNRIHIAKHIWVNLCRFLLAGLFIFSGFVKAVDPLGTQYKIEDYLSAFGMTDWFPAFLPLLFSVILSTLEFSVGVLLFFGVRKRASTTLAFLMMLVMTPLTLYLAVTNPVSDCGCFGDAWVLTNWQTFWKNVVLLVAAASVFAGRARIIRFVTAQTEWLVSLYTVLYILVFSSYCIRNLPVIDFRPYKIGKSITEGMSIPPGAKPSVFETRFILEKNGERKEFTLENYPDSTWTFIDSRSILKEKGYEPAIHDFSMQELASGNDITDEVLQDSGYTFLLVAHRIEEADDSNIDLINELYDYSKEYGYKFYCLTSSEEKQIDVWRDQTGAEYPFCLMDNITLKTMIRSNPGVMLIKNGVILNKWSDNNLPDEYELTGPLDTLELGKQKVENDKRTMQLIFGWYILPLLLVLGLDILIVRRSERKRKNRNKNLINPLTNNKMRKNIVAGNWKMNKTLQEGIALAKELNEALAAEKQNCDVVICTPFIHLASVTPIVDAAKIGVGAENCADKESGAYTGEVSASMVASTGAQYVILGHSERRAYYGETPAILKDKVQLALANGLTPIFCIGEVLEEREANKQNEVVYAQLAGSLFDLSAEDFSKIVLAYEPVWAIGTGKTATAEQAQEIHAYIRSTIVEKYGKEVADNTSILYGGSCKPSNAKELFANPDVDGGLIGGAALSVADFKGIIDAFNA
;
A
#
# COMPACT_ATOMS: atom_id res chain seq x y z
N MET A 1 11.82 -15.54 -29.82
CA MET A 1 12.28 -16.30 -28.63
C MET A 1 13.09 -15.48 -27.61
N LYS A 2 14.10 -14.68 -28.02
CA LYS A 2 14.97 -13.91 -27.09
C LYS A 2 14.20 -12.89 -26.22
N ASN A 3 13.22 -12.18 -26.80
CA ASN A 3 12.37 -11.24 -26.06
C ASN A 3 11.48 -11.91 -24.99
N ASN A 4 10.97 -13.12 -25.25
CA ASN A 4 10.08 -13.81 -24.31
C ASN A 4 10.83 -14.25 -23.04
N ARG A 5 12.10 -14.68 -23.18
CA ARG A 5 12.97 -15.02 -22.04
C ARG A 5 13.30 -13.80 -21.17
N ILE A 6 13.52 -12.63 -21.79
CA ILE A 6 13.78 -11.37 -21.06
C ILE A 6 12.54 -10.91 -20.28
N HIS A 7 11.34 -11.03 -20.86
CA HIS A 7 10.09 -10.71 -20.15
C HIS A 7 9.87 -11.62 -18.94
N ILE A 8 10.09 -12.92 -19.09
CA ILE A 8 9.97 -13.90 -17.99
C ILE A 8 11.02 -13.60 -16.90
N ALA A 9 12.28 -13.36 -17.28
CA ALA A 9 13.33 -13.02 -16.33
C ALA A 9 13.01 -11.75 -15.52
N LYS A 10 12.49 -10.70 -16.18
CA LYS A 10 12.03 -9.47 -15.51
C LYS A 10 10.84 -9.73 -14.57
N HIS A 11 9.90 -10.60 -14.93
CA HIS A 11 8.80 -10.99 -14.05
C HIS A 11 9.28 -11.74 -12.80
N ILE A 12 10.20 -12.69 -12.98
CA ILE A 12 10.79 -13.47 -11.89
C ILE A 12 11.56 -12.53 -10.95
N TRP A 13 12.43 -11.69 -11.51
CA TRP A 13 13.22 -10.71 -10.73
C TRP A 13 12.34 -9.81 -9.86
N VAL A 14 11.32 -9.18 -10.44
CA VAL A 14 10.41 -8.28 -9.70
C VAL A 14 9.71 -9.01 -8.56
N ASN A 15 9.23 -10.24 -8.78
CA ASN A 15 8.55 -10.97 -7.72
C ASN A 15 9.51 -11.53 -6.67
N LEU A 16 10.75 -11.90 -7.02
CA LEU A 16 11.80 -12.24 -6.05
C LEU A 16 12.12 -11.04 -5.14
N CYS A 17 12.38 -9.86 -5.73
CA CYS A 17 12.59 -8.63 -4.97
C CYS A 17 11.38 -8.29 -4.10
N ARG A 18 10.16 -8.48 -4.61
CA ARG A 18 8.92 -8.28 -3.85
C ARG A 18 8.86 -9.16 -2.61
N PHE A 19 9.12 -10.46 -2.74
CA PHE A 19 9.05 -11.38 -1.60
C PHE A 19 10.17 -11.13 -0.59
N LEU A 20 11.36 -10.76 -1.06
CA LEU A 20 12.47 -10.34 -0.18
C LEU A 20 12.06 -9.14 0.67
N LEU A 21 11.54 -8.08 0.04
CA LEU A 21 11.06 -6.89 0.75
C LEU A 21 9.88 -7.23 1.67
N ALA A 22 8.92 -8.00 1.19
CA ALA A 22 7.73 -8.38 1.96
C ALA A 22 8.12 -9.11 3.24
N GLY A 23 8.97 -10.15 3.15
CA GLY A 23 9.41 -10.91 4.32
C GLY A 23 10.16 -10.04 5.33
N LEU A 24 11.06 -9.18 4.85
CA LEU A 24 11.86 -8.32 5.71
C LEU A 24 11.03 -7.22 6.39
N PHE A 25 10.11 -6.57 5.67
CA PHE A 25 9.22 -5.57 6.25
C PHE A 25 8.20 -6.17 7.23
N ILE A 26 7.66 -7.37 6.93
CA ILE A 26 6.80 -8.11 7.86
C ILE A 26 7.56 -8.42 9.15
N PHE A 27 8.77 -8.96 9.03
CA PHE A 27 9.60 -9.31 10.19
C PHE A 27 9.97 -8.06 11.01
N SER A 28 10.46 -7.01 10.34
CA SER A 28 10.83 -5.73 10.95
C SER A 28 9.65 -5.08 11.69
N GLY A 29 8.50 -4.93 11.03
CA GLY A 29 7.32 -4.33 11.64
C GLY A 29 6.75 -5.18 12.78
N PHE A 30 6.80 -6.51 12.65
CA PHE A 30 6.36 -7.42 13.71
C PHE A 30 7.23 -7.29 14.97
N VAL A 31 8.56 -7.31 14.83
CA VAL A 31 9.45 -7.19 16.01
C VAL A 31 9.26 -5.86 16.72
N LYS A 32 9.13 -4.75 15.98
CA LYS A 32 8.80 -3.44 16.57
C LYS A 32 7.43 -3.41 17.23
N ALA A 33 6.47 -4.17 16.72
CA ALA A 33 5.14 -4.28 17.31
C ALA A 33 5.13 -5.15 18.58
N VAL A 34 6.04 -6.13 18.70
CA VAL A 34 6.25 -6.93 19.92
C VAL A 34 6.89 -6.12 21.04
N ASP A 35 7.81 -5.21 20.71
CA ASP A 35 8.45 -4.30 21.68
C ASP A 35 8.37 -2.83 21.22
N PRO A 36 7.20 -2.18 21.34
CA PRO A 36 7.04 -0.77 20.98
C PRO A 36 7.86 0.17 21.86
N LEU A 37 8.05 -0.16 23.15
CA LEU A 37 8.85 0.63 24.07
C LEU A 37 10.35 0.57 23.73
N GLY A 38 10.88 -0.59 23.32
CA GLY A 38 12.25 -0.70 22.82
C GLY A 38 12.48 0.18 21.59
N THR A 39 11.51 0.21 20.66
CA THR A 39 11.57 1.09 19.49
C THR A 39 11.45 2.57 19.88
N GLN A 40 10.63 2.90 20.88
CA GLN A 40 10.54 4.26 21.45
C GLN A 40 11.90 4.72 21.97
N TYR A 41 12.57 3.92 22.81
CA TYR A 41 13.86 4.29 23.37
C TYR A 41 14.91 4.48 22.27
N LYS A 42 14.91 3.66 21.23
CA LYS A 42 15.77 3.89 20.06
C LYS A 42 15.47 5.22 19.37
N ILE A 43 14.20 5.59 19.20
CA ILE A 43 13.83 6.90 18.63
C ILE A 43 14.33 8.04 19.52
N GLU A 44 14.22 7.90 20.85
CA GLU A 44 14.76 8.87 21.81
C GLU A 44 16.29 8.99 21.70
N ASP A 45 17.01 7.88 21.53
CA ASP A 45 18.47 7.89 21.28
C ASP A 45 18.82 8.71 20.04
N TYR A 46 18.05 8.56 18.94
CA TYR A 46 18.23 9.37 17.75
C TYR A 46 17.94 10.85 18.00
N LEU A 47 16.83 11.18 18.68
CA LEU A 47 16.47 12.56 18.98
C LEU A 47 17.55 13.23 19.83
N SER A 48 18.09 12.51 20.82
CA SER A 48 19.20 12.96 21.65
C SER A 48 20.48 13.17 20.82
N ALA A 49 20.86 12.19 20.01
CA ALA A 49 22.04 12.27 19.15
C ALA A 49 21.97 13.43 18.13
N PHE A 50 20.77 13.78 17.67
CA PHE A 50 20.56 14.91 16.76
C PHE A 50 20.29 16.24 17.48
N GLY A 51 20.26 16.28 18.81
CA GLY A 51 19.97 17.49 19.59
C GLY A 51 18.54 18.02 19.41
N MET A 52 17.58 17.13 19.15
CA MET A 52 16.18 17.46 18.85
C MET A 52 15.21 17.03 19.95
N THR A 53 15.68 16.55 21.11
CA THR A 53 14.82 16.04 22.19
C THR A 53 13.75 17.04 22.61
N ASP A 54 14.11 18.32 22.78
CA ASP A 54 13.19 19.37 23.25
C ASP A 54 12.16 19.80 22.19
N TRP A 55 12.33 19.40 20.94
CA TRP A 55 11.43 19.79 19.85
C TRP A 55 10.16 18.93 19.82
N PHE A 56 10.17 17.78 20.49
CA PHE A 56 9.09 16.81 20.44
C PHE A 56 8.50 16.55 21.84
N PRO A 57 7.17 16.64 22.01
CA PRO A 57 6.51 16.16 23.21
C PRO A 57 6.83 14.70 23.56
N ALA A 58 6.86 14.39 24.86
CA ALA A 58 7.24 13.07 25.38
C ALA A 58 6.40 11.88 24.86
N PHE A 59 5.15 12.11 24.42
CA PHE A 59 4.30 11.05 23.87
C PHE A 59 4.59 10.72 22.40
N LEU A 60 5.29 11.59 21.66
CA LEU A 60 5.53 11.41 20.22
C LEU A 60 6.46 10.24 19.87
N PRO A 61 7.58 9.99 20.59
CA PRO A 61 8.42 8.84 20.32
C PRO A 61 7.66 7.51 20.36
N LEU A 62 6.76 7.33 21.35
CA LEU A 62 5.89 6.15 21.44
C LEU A 62 4.91 6.08 20.26
N LEU A 63 4.29 7.21 19.91
CA LEU A 63 3.38 7.27 18.75
C LEU A 63 4.11 6.91 17.45
N PHE A 64 5.32 7.43 17.24
CA PHE A 64 6.15 7.11 16.07
C PHE A 64 6.57 5.66 16.05
N SER A 65 6.88 5.06 17.20
CA SER A 65 7.15 3.62 17.31
C SER A 65 5.98 2.78 16.78
N VAL A 66 4.76 3.06 17.23
CA VAL A 66 3.54 2.36 16.78
C VAL A 66 3.21 2.62 15.31
N ILE A 67 3.38 3.86 14.84
CA ILE A 67 3.15 4.20 13.42
C ILE A 67 4.17 3.48 12.54
N LEU A 68 5.45 3.47 12.92
CA LEU A 68 6.52 2.86 12.14
C LEU A 68 6.32 1.34 12.04
N SER A 69 6.03 0.67 13.16
CA SER A 69 5.74 -0.77 13.16
C SER A 69 4.52 -1.11 12.29
N THR A 70 3.47 -0.30 12.38
CA THR A 70 2.25 -0.45 11.58
C THR A 70 2.52 -0.27 10.09
N LEU A 71 3.29 0.76 9.71
CA LEU A 71 3.64 1.03 8.32
C LEU A 71 4.52 -0.08 7.73
N GLU A 72 5.58 -0.49 8.44
CA GLU A 72 6.47 -1.56 7.98
C GLU A 72 5.71 -2.88 7.79
N PHE A 73 4.97 -3.31 8.82
CA PHE A 73 4.21 -4.56 8.76
C PHE A 73 3.18 -4.52 7.63
N SER A 74 2.41 -3.43 7.53
CA SER A 74 1.37 -3.27 6.51
C SER A 74 1.96 -3.25 5.11
N VAL A 75 3.03 -2.49 4.86
CA VAL A 75 3.72 -2.48 3.56
C VAL A 75 4.19 -3.87 3.17
N GLY A 76 4.81 -4.59 4.12
CA GLY A 76 5.29 -5.95 3.90
C GLY A 76 4.17 -6.91 3.48
N VAL A 77 3.04 -6.89 4.20
CA VAL A 77 1.86 -7.72 3.88
C VAL A 77 1.25 -7.33 2.53
N LEU A 78 1.10 -6.04 2.25
CA LEU A 78 0.53 -5.56 0.98
C LEU A 78 1.39 -5.96 -0.22
N LEU A 79 2.73 -5.91 -0.06
CA LEU A 79 3.67 -6.44 -1.05
C LEU A 79 3.54 -7.96 -1.19
N PHE A 80 3.40 -8.69 -0.09
CA PHE A 80 3.22 -10.15 -0.10
C PHE A 80 2.00 -10.58 -0.93
N PHE A 81 0.84 -9.98 -0.67
CA PHE A 81 -0.41 -10.29 -1.39
C PHE A 81 -0.53 -9.61 -2.77
N GLY A 82 0.34 -8.65 -3.08
CA GLY A 82 0.28 -7.87 -4.32
C GLY A 82 -0.91 -6.93 -4.39
N VAL A 83 -1.35 -6.41 -3.24
CA VAL A 83 -2.52 -5.54 -3.04
C VAL A 83 -2.07 -4.07 -3.03
N ARG A 84 -2.93 -3.14 -3.48
CA ARG A 84 -2.65 -1.69 -3.53
C ARG A 84 -1.28 -1.35 -4.13
N LYS A 85 -0.93 -2.03 -5.25
CA LYS A 85 0.43 -2.05 -5.84
C LYS A 85 1.09 -0.68 -5.98
N ARG A 86 0.33 0.37 -6.34
CA ARG A 86 0.90 1.73 -6.43
C ARG A 86 1.34 2.22 -5.05
N ALA A 87 0.45 2.19 -4.06
CA ALA A 87 0.76 2.66 -2.71
C ALA A 87 1.86 1.83 -2.03
N SER A 88 1.76 0.49 -2.04
CA SER A 88 2.71 -0.37 -1.33
C SER A 88 4.13 -0.30 -1.89
N THR A 89 4.27 -0.25 -3.22
CA THR A 89 5.59 -0.14 -3.87
C THR A 89 6.20 1.26 -3.75
N THR A 90 5.39 2.31 -3.85
CA THR A 90 5.85 3.70 -3.62
C THR A 90 6.30 3.88 -2.18
N LEU A 91 5.51 3.44 -1.20
CA LEU A 91 5.85 3.60 0.21
C LEU A 91 7.10 2.81 0.58
N ALA A 92 7.23 1.55 0.14
CA ALA A 92 8.45 0.77 0.33
C ALA A 92 9.69 1.45 -0.26
N PHE A 93 9.56 2.02 -1.48
CA PHE A 93 10.66 2.73 -2.11
C PHE A 93 11.04 4.02 -1.37
N LEU A 94 10.06 4.82 -0.95
CA LEU A 94 10.30 6.03 -0.15
C LEU A 94 10.95 5.71 1.19
N MET A 95 10.47 4.68 1.90
CA MET A 95 11.10 4.23 3.15
C MET A 95 12.56 3.86 2.94
N MET A 96 12.88 3.09 1.90
CA MET A 96 14.27 2.74 1.61
C MET A 96 15.11 3.95 1.17
N LEU A 97 14.50 4.92 0.48
CA LEU A 97 15.16 6.15 0.04
C LEU A 97 15.54 7.04 1.23
N VAL A 98 14.75 7.04 2.31
CA VAL A 98 15.07 7.74 3.56
C VAL A 98 16.03 6.94 4.45
N MET A 99 15.78 5.64 4.61
CA MET A 99 16.55 4.78 5.52
C MET A 99 17.98 4.52 5.03
N THR A 100 18.22 4.44 3.72
CA THR A 100 19.56 4.14 3.20
C THR A 100 20.57 5.26 3.50
N PRO A 101 20.29 6.55 3.21
CA PRO A 101 21.16 7.65 3.61
C PRO A 101 21.32 7.77 5.14
N LEU A 102 20.25 7.56 5.90
CA LEU A 102 20.32 7.55 7.36
C LEU A 102 21.29 6.48 7.87
N THR A 103 21.21 5.26 7.33
CA THR A 103 22.14 4.18 7.72
C THR A 103 23.58 4.41 7.26
N LEU A 104 23.79 5.14 6.16
CA LEU A 104 25.13 5.57 5.76
C LEU A 104 25.71 6.55 6.78
N TYR A 105 24.90 7.53 7.20
CA TYR A 105 25.31 8.48 8.24
C TYR A 105 25.70 7.73 9.52
N LEU A 106 24.87 6.80 10.00
CA LEU A 106 25.17 5.99 11.17
C LEU A 106 26.45 5.15 11.03
N ALA A 107 26.69 4.58 9.85
CA ALA A 107 27.90 3.79 9.59
C ALA A 107 29.19 4.64 9.63
N VAL A 108 29.10 5.94 9.34
CA VAL A 108 30.25 6.85 9.30
C VAL A 108 30.46 7.56 10.63
N THR A 109 29.40 8.09 11.25
CA THR A 109 29.51 8.93 12.45
C THR A 109 29.33 8.14 13.75
N ASN A 110 28.79 6.93 13.68
CA ASN A 110 28.51 6.03 14.80
C ASN A 110 27.88 6.74 16.04
N PRO A 111 26.80 7.52 15.86
CA PRO A 111 26.22 8.30 16.95
C PRO A 111 25.32 7.45 17.86
N VAL A 112 24.86 6.29 17.35
CA VAL A 112 24.06 5.28 18.06
C VAL A 112 24.66 3.90 17.73
N SER A 113 24.64 2.99 18.69
CA SER A 113 25.29 1.67 18.61
C SER A 113 24.72 0.75 17.51
N ASP A 114 23.43 0.89 17.21
CA ASP A 114 22.75 0.14 16.15
C ASP A 114 21.54 0.93 15.60
N CYS A 115 21.07 0.51 14.43
CA CYS A 115 19.98 1.21 13.74
C CYS A 115 18.58 0.97 14.36
N GLY A 116 18.39 -0.09 15.17
CA GLY A 116 17.10 -0.48 15.74
C GLY A 116 16.13 -1.15 14.75
N CYS A 117 16.58 -1.49 13.52
CA CYS A 117 15.71 -2.04 12.48
C CYS A 117 14.94 -3.30 12.91
N PHE A 118 15.58 -4.20 13.65
CA PHE A 118 14.98 -5.47 14.09
C PHE A 118 14.90 -5.56 15.63
N GLY A 119 14.95 -4.42 16.33
CA GLY A 119 15.06 -4.38 17.79
C GLY A 119 16.12 -5.35 18.33
N ASP A 120 15.83 -5.95 19.48
CA ASP A 120 16.70 -6.93 20.13
C ASP A 120 16.66 -8.33 19.49
N ALA A 121 15.74 -8.58 18.54
CA ALA A 121 15.64 -9.88 17.88
C ALA A 121 16.84 -10.15 16.94
N TRP A 122 17.39 -9.11 16.31
CA TRP A 122 18.57 -9.22 15.46
C TRP A 122 19.35 -7.90 15.39
N VAL A 123 20.34 -7.78 16.27
CA VAL A 123 21.26 -6.63 16.29
C VAL A 123 22.28 -6.77 15.14
N LEU A 124 22.37 -5.74 14.31
CA LEU A 124 23.31 -5.64 13.20
C LEU A 124 24.25 -4.46 13.44
N THR A 125 25.52 -4.60 13.06
CA THR A 125 26.44 -3.46 13.05
C THR A 125 25.97 -2.38 12.07
N ASN A 126 26.39 -1.13 12.28
CA ASN A 126 25.99 -0.01 11.42
C ASN A 126 26.38 -0.24 9.93
N TRP A 127 27.56 -0.81 9.67
CA TRP A 127 27.99 -1.18 8.31
C TRP A 127 27.18 -2.33 7.69
N GLN A 128 26.84 -3.37 8.46
CA GLN A 128 25.97 -4.45 7.98
C GLN A 128 24.57 -3.91 7.64
N THR A 129 24.04 -3.01 8.47
CA THR A 129 22.74 -2.37 8.25
C THR A 129 22.74 -1.52 6.98
N PHE A 130 23.80 -0.73 6.75
CA PHE A 130 23.93 0.07 5.52
C PHE A 130 23.90 -0.80 4.26
N TRP A 131 24.73 -1.85 4.19
CA TRP A 131 24.77 -2.72 3.01
C TRP A 131 23.47 -3.49 2.79
N LYS A 132 22.83 -3.94 3.87
CA LYS A 132 21.46 -4.49 3.81
C LYS A 132 20.51 -3.47 3.15
N ASN A 133 20.53 -2.22 3.59
CA ASN A 133 19.64 -1.18 3.05
C ASN A 133 19.95 -0.85 1.59
N VAL A 134 21.21 -0.89 1.15
CA VAL A 134 21.57 -0.74 -0.28
C VAL A 134 20.94 -1.84 -1.13
N VAL A 135 21.02 -3.11 -0.69
CA VAL A 135 20.39 -4.24 -1.40
C VAL A 135 18.87 -4.08 -1.44
N LEU A 136 18.26 -3.67 -0.32
CA LEU A 136 16.83 -3.44 -0.23
C LEU A 136 16.37 -2.25 -1.07
N LEU A 137 17.17 -1.19 -1.21
CA LEU A 137 16.89 -0.06 -2.08
C LEU A 137 16.86 -0.48 -3.55
N VAL A 138 17.81 -1.31 -3.99
CA VAL A 138 17.82 -1.89 -5.35
C VAL A 138 16.59 -2.78 -5.58
N ALA A 139 16.23 -3.60 -4.60
CA ALA A 139 15.01 -4.41 -4.65
C ALA A 139 13.75 -3.52 -4.72
N ALA A 140 13.68 -2.46 -3.91
CA ALA A 140 12.54 -1.54 -3.87
C ALA A 140 12.39 -0.76 -5.17
N ALA A 141 13.50 -0.26 -5.74
CA ALA A 141 13.53 0.38 -7.06
C ALA A 141 13.04 -0.58 -8.16
N SER A 142 13.52 -1.84 -8.13
CA SER A 142 13.11 -2.88 -9.08
C SER A 142 11.61 -3.17 -9.01
N VAL A 143 11.04 -3.25 -7.80
CA VAL A 143 9.62 -3.50 -7.58
C VAL A 143 8.78 -2.27 -7.95
N PHE A 144 9.25 -1.06 -7.65
CA PHE A 144 8.58 0.20 -8.00
C PHE A 144 8.49 0.39 -9.52
N ALA A 145 9.60 0.25 -10.24
CA ALA A 145 9.62 0.30 -11.71
C ALA A 145 8.89 -0.89 -12.34
N GLY A 146 8.91 -2.03 -11.66
CA GLY A 146 8.30 -3.29 -12.09
C GLY A 146 6.84 -3.50 -11.67
N ARG A 147 6.17 -2.53 -11.04
CA ARG A 147 4.90 -2.74 -10.31
C ARG A 147 3.77 -3.39 -11.11
N ALA A 148 3.72 -3.19 -12.43
CA ALA A 148 2.75 -3.86 -13.31
C ALA A 148 2.90 -5.39 -13.33
N ARG A 149 4.11 -5.90 -13.04
CA ARG A 149 4.48 -7.32 -13.10
C ARG A 149 4.21 -8.11 -11.81
N ILE A 150 3.71 -7.46 -10.78
CA ILE A 150 3.39 -8.06 -9.48
C ILE A 150 2.15 -8.96 -9.61
N ILE A 151 2.29 -10.21 -9.18
CA ILE A 151 1.19 -11.19 -9.13
C ILE A 151 0.29 -10.87 -7.93
N ARG A 152 -1.03 -10.77 -8.15
CA ARG A 152 -2.02 -10.57 -7.07
C ARG A 152 -2.47 -11.93 -6.53
N PHE A 153 -2.55 -12.06 -5.21
CA PHE A 153 -3.10 -13.24 -4.55
C PHE A 153 -4.56 -13.08 -4.14
N VAL A 154 -5.06 -11.85 -4.14
CA VAL A 154 -6.42 -11.45 -3.71
C VAL A 154 -7.06 -10.64 -4.85
N THR A 155 -8.39 -10.72 -5.03
CA THR A 155 -9.10 -9.91 -6.03
C THR A 155 -9.17 -8.43 -5.60
N ALA A 156 -9.48 -7.53 -6.54
CA ALA A 156 -9.62 -6.10 -6.22
C ALA A 156 -10.76 -5.81 -5.23
N GLN A 157 -11.80 -6.65 -5.20
CA GLN A 157 -12.96 -6.47 -4.32
C GLN A 157 -12.65 -6.78 -2.85
N THR A 158 -11.73 -7.72 -2.59
CA THR A 158 -11.37 -8.16 -1.24
C THR A 158 -10.06 -7.54 -0.73
N GLU A 159 -9.36 -6.79 -1.59
CA GLU A 159 -8.08 -6.18 -1.27
C GLU A 159 -8.15 -5.13 -0.14
N TRP A 160 -9.28 -4.41 -0.04
CA TRP A 160 -9.49 -3.43 1.03
C TRP A 160 -9.62 -4.10 2.40
N LEU A 161 -10.26 -5.27 2.46
CA LEU A 161 -10.47 -6.02 3.70
C LEU A 161 -9.13 -6.53 4.25
N VAL A 162 -8.27 -7.07 3.38
CA VAL A 162 -6.90 -7.49 3.75
C VAL A 162 -6.09 -6.29 4.26
N SER A 163 -6.21 -5.14 3.61
CA SER A 163 -5.52 -3.91 4.01
C SER A 163 -5.98 -3.44 5.40
N LEU A 164 -7.29 -3.33 5.61
CA LEU A 164 -7.89 -2.86 6.85
C LEU A 164 -7.58 -3.80 8.01
N TYR A 165 -7.79 -5.11 7.81
CA TYR A 165 -7.53 -6.12 8.84
C TYR A 165 -6.06 -6.12 9.26
N THR A 166 -5.12 -5.95 8.32
CA THR A 166 -3.69 -5.90 8.63
C THR A 166 -3.33 -4.72 9.52
N VAL A 167 -3.84 -3.52 9.20
CA VAL A 167 -3.61 -2.32 10.00
C VAL A 167 -4.24 -2.45 11.39
N LEU A 168 -5.48 -2.92 11.47
CA LEU A 168 -6.16 -3.11 12.76
C LEU A 168 -5.47 -4.16 13.62
N TYR A 169 -5.08 -5.29 13.03
CA TYR A 169 -4.39 -6.36 13.74
C TYR A 169 -3.10 -5.86 14.40
N ILE A 170 -2.24 -5.19 13.62
CA ILE A 170 -0.94 -4.77 14.15
C ILE A 170 -1.08 -3.64 15.17
N LEU A 171 -2.05 -2.74 15.02
CA LEU A 171 -2.36 -1.70 16.02
C LEU A 171 -2.86 -2.29 17.34
N VAL A 172 -3.82 -3.23 17.28
CA VAL A 172 -4.33 -3.93 18.47
C VAL A 172 -3.20 -4.74 19.13
N PHE A 173 -2.38 -5.41 18.34
CA PHE A 173 -1.25 -6.19 18.84
C PHE A 173 -0.18 -5.31 19.52
N SER A 174 0.20 -4.18 18.92
CA SER A 174 1.12 -3.20 19.55
C SER A 174 0.52 -2.61 20.82
N SER A 175 -0.77 -2.25 20.81
CA SER A 175 -1.44 -1.73 22.01
C SER A 175 -1.46 -2.78 23.13
N TYR A 176 -1.67 -4.06 22.81
CA TYR A 176 -1.57 -5.15 23.77
C TYR A 176 -0.15 -5.25 24.37
N CYS A 177 0.90 -5.16 23.55
CA CYS A 177 2.30 -5.22 24.01
C CYS A 177 2.80 -3.95 24.71
N ILE A 178 2.06 -2.84 24.65
CA ILE A 178 2.35 -1.65 25.47
C ILE A 178 1.75 -1.79 26.87
N ARG A 179 0.55 -2.36 26.95
CA ARG A 179 -0.15 -2.57 28.24
C ARG A 179 0.37 -3.78 29.01
N ASN A 180 0.86 -4.78 28.30
CA ASN A 180 1.36 -6.02 28.86
C ASN A 180 2.84 -6.19 28.48
N LEU A 181 3.50 -7.17 29.08
CA LEU A 181 4.86 -7.51 28.65
C LEU A 181 4.88 -8.00 27.18
N PRO A 182 6.01 -7.80 26.47
CA PRO A 182 6.22 -8.35 25.14
C PRO A 182 5.90 -9.83 25.10
N VAL A 183 5.05 -10.22 24.15
CA VAL A 183 4.61 -11.62 24.01
C VAL A 183 5.77 -12.56 23.67
N ILE A 184 6.83 -12.01 23.08
CA ILE A 184 8.11 -12.69 22.87
C ILE A 184 9.19 -11.76 23.40
N ASP A 185 9.95 -12.23 24.38
CA ASP A 185 11.04 -11.46 24.96
C ASP A 185 12.37 -11.82 24.26
N PHE A 186 12.86 -10.91 23.42
CA PHE A 186 14.15 -11.06 22.73
C PHE A 186 15.35 -10.58 23.57
N ARG A 187 15.09 -10.01 24.75
CA ARG A 187 16.12 -9.37 25.58
C ARG A 187 16.90 -10.41 26.40
N PRO A 188 18.07 -10.03 26.94
CA PRO A 188 18.87 -10.89 27.81
C PRO A 188 18.13 -11.37 29.08
N TYR A 189 17.17 -10.57 29.58
CA TYR A 189 16.39 -10.82 30.80
C TYR A 189 15.07 -11.58 30.57
N LYS A 190 15.01 -12.45 29.56
CA LYS A 190 13.83 -13.29 29.34
C LYS A 190 13.73 -14.41 30.38
N ILE A 191 12.52 -14.93 30.57
CA ILE A 191 12.26 -16.02 31.52
C ILE A 191 13.13 -17.24 31.18
N GLY A 192 13.71 -17.85 32.20
CA GLY A 192 14.59 -19.01 32.10
C GLY A 192 16.07 -18.69 31.84
N LYS A 193 16.46 -17.42 31.75
CA LYS A 193 17.87 -17.02 31.66
C LYS A 193 18.47 -16.73 33.03
N SER A 194 19.73 -17.13 33.20
CA SER A 194 20.55 -16.76 34.35
C SER A 194 21.20 -15.39 34.09
N ILE A 195 21.02 -14.47 35.03
CA ILE A 195 21.67 -13.16 35.01
C ILE A 195 23.18 -13.34 35.17
N THR A 196 23.60 -14.19 36.10
CA THR A 196 25.02 -14.51 36.36
C THR A 196 25.72 -15.08 35.13
N GLU A 197 25.09 -16.02 34.42
CA GLU A 197 25.65 -16.54 33.16
C GLU A 197 25.68 -15.46 32.07
N GLY A 198 24.65 -14.60 32.01
CA GLY A 198 24.58 -13.48 31.06
C GLY A 198 25.66 -12.42 31.25
N MET A 199 26.18 -12.28 32.48
CA MET A 199 27.30 -11.41 32.84
C MET A 199 28.68 -12.02 32.53
N SER A 200 28.74 -13.33 32.31
CA SER A 200 30.01 -14.03 32.08
C SER A 200 30.49 -13.92 30.62
N ILE A 201 31.81 -13.85 30.44
CA ILE A 201 32.45 -13.95 29.11
C ILE A 201 32.71 -15.44 28.82
N PRO A 202 32.21 -15.98 27.70
CA PRO A 202 32.42 -17.39 27.34
C PRO A 202 33.92 -17.73 27.19
N PRO A 203 34.34 -18.95 27.58
CA PRO A 203 35.73 -19.37 27.42
C PRO A 203 36.17 -19.33 25.95
N GLY A 204 37.21 -18.52 25.64
CA GLY A 204 37.77 -18.38 24.29
C GLY A 204 37.29 -17.15 23.51
N ALA A 205 36.36 -16.37 24.04
CA ALA A 205 35.97 -15.09 23.46
C ALA A 205 37.06 -14.02 23.72
N LYS A 206 37.44 -13.27 22.67
CA LYS A 206 38.44 -12.19 22.80
C LYS A 206 37.81 -10.96 23.47
N PRO A 207 38.44 -10.36 24.49
CA PRO A 207 37.98 -9.10 25.07
C PRO A 207 38.20 -7.94 24.11
N SER A 208 37.46 -6.84 24.30
CA SER A 208 37.64 -5.61 23.54
C SER A 208 39.05 -5.04 23.77
N VAL A 209 39.77 -4.79 22.68
CA VAL A 209 41.12 -4.22 22.73
C VAL A 209 40.99 -2.72 22.54
N PHE A 210 41.28 -1.95 23.58
CA PHE A 210 41.34 -0.50 23.55
C PHE A 210 42.80 -0.04 23.32
N GLU A 211 42.99 0.88 22.39
CA GLU A 211 44.25 1.58 22.16
C GLU A 211 44.14 2.98 22.77
N THR A 212 44.87 3.21 23.86
CA THR A 212 44.96 4.54 24.46
C THR A 212 45.86 5.43 23.61
N ARG A 213 45.31 6.54 23.12
CA ARG A 213 46.04 7.61 22.44
C ARG A 213 46.17 8.80 23.36
N PHE A 214 47.39 9.29 23.49
CA PHE A 214 47.75 10.46 24.27
C PHE A 214 47.85 11.66 23.34
N ILE A 215 47.15 12.74 23.67
CA ILE A 215 47.27 14.02 22.99
C ILE A 215 48.33 14.81 23.76
N LEU A 216 49.45 15.05 23.11
CA LEU A 216 50.54 15.83 23.66
C LEU A 216 50.77 17.11 22.85
N GLU A 217 51.22 18.18 23.52
CA GLU A 217 51.47 19.49 22.93
C GLU A 217 52.94 19.86 23.07
N LYS A 218 53.53 20.39 21.99
CA LYS A 218 54.88 20.95 21.97
C LYS A 218 54.93 22.15 21.02
N ASN A 219 55.43 23.28 21.50
CA ASN A 219 55.51 24.55 20.73
C ASN A 219 54.15 25.01 20.14
N GLY A 220 53.04 24.74 20.81
CA GLY A 220 51.68 25.09 20.35
C GLY A 220 51.10 24.16 19.29
N GLU A 221 51.81 23.09 18.90
CA GLU A 221 51.33 22.06 17.98
C GLU A 221 50.88 20.82 18.78
N ARG A 222 49.61 20.39 18.61
CA ARG A 222 49.04 19.21 19.25
C ARG A 222 49.16 17.99 18.35
N LYS A 223 49.74 16.89 18.86
CA LYS A 223 49.87 15.61 18.14
C LYS A 223 49.43 14.44 19.01
N GLU A 224 48.93 13.41 18.34
CA GLU A 224 48.48 12.17 18.97
C GLU A 224 49.56 11.10 18.92
N PHE A 225 49.75 10.42 20.05
CA PHE A 225 50.74 9.37 20.22
C PHE A 225 50.10 8.12 20.85
N THR A 226 50.57 6.94 20.47
CA THR A 226 50.19 5.68 21.13
C THR A 226 51.23 5.33 22.19
N LEU A 227 50.93 4.35 23.05
CA LEU A 227 51.87 3.85 24.07
C LEU A 227 53.18 3.31 23.44
N GLU A 228 53.11 2.79 22.22
CA GLU A 228 54.24 2.27 21.44
C GLU A 228 55.10 3.37 20.79
N ASN A 229 54.52 4.55 20.55
CA ASN A 229 55.18 5.69 19.91
C ASN A 229 55.14 6.93 20.82
N TYR A 230 55.22 6.73 22.13
CA TYR A 230 55.13 7.82 23.11
C TYR A 230 56.41 8.69 23.03
N PRO A 231 56.29 10.02 22.93
CA PRO A 231 57.42 10.90 22.69
C PRO A 231 58.26 11.15 23.97
N ASP A 232 59.40 11.82 23.82
CA ASP A 232 60.29 12.18 24.92
C ASP A 232 59.67 13.23 25.89
N SER A 233 60.35 13.51 27.00
CA SER A 233 59.90 14.42 28.07
C SER A 233 59.77 15.89 27.65
N THR A 234 59.99 16.23 26.38
CA THR A 234 59.85 17.59 25.85
C THR A 234 58.43 17.94 25.41
N TRP A 235 57.50 16.98 25.50
CA TRP A 235 56.09 17.11 25.18
C TRP A 235 55.22 17.16 26.44
N THR A 236 54.22 18.03 26.47
CA THR A 236 53.31 18.19 27.61
C THR A 236 52.04 17.38 27.37
N PHE A 237 51.65 16.52 28.32
CA PHE A 237 50.40 15.77 28.26
C PHE A 237 49.20 16.70 28.43
N ILE A 238 48.22 16.61 27.52
CA ILE A 238 46.98 17.38 27.59
C ILE A 238 45.82 16.47 28.00
N ASP A 239 45.63 15.37 27.26
CA ASP A 239 44.47 14.48 27.41
C ASP A 239 44.78 13.08 26.86
N SER A 240 44.05 12.06 27.32
CA SER A 240 44.15 10.69 26.81
C SER A 240 42.78 10.20 26.38
N ARG A 241 42.70 9.68 25.15
CA ARG A 241 41.48 9.07 24.62
C ARG A 241 41.73 7.59 24.36
N SER A 242 40.88 6.74 24.93
CA SER A 242 40.88 5.31 24.63
C SER A 242 40.04 5.06 23.38
N ILE A 243 40.68 4.65 22.29
CA ILE A 243 40.00 4.29 21.04
C ILE A 243 39.85 2.78 20.99
N LEU A 244 38.62 2.29 20.81
CA LEU A 244 38.36 0.86 20.61
C LEU A 244 39.02 0.41 19.29
N LYS A 245 40.08 -0.41 19.37
CA LYS A 245 40.86 -0.88 18.22
C LYS A 245 40.24 -2.15 17.63
N GLU A 246 39.81 -3.07 18.48
CA GLU A 246 39.13 -4.30 18.08
C GLU A 246 37.98 -4.57 19.05
N LYS A 247 36.74 -4.55 18.54
CA LYS A 247 35.56 -4.86 19.35
C LYS A 247 35.56 -6.35 19.69
N GLY A 248 35.70 -6.67 20.97
CA GLY A 248 35.65 -8.03 21.48
C GLY A 248 34.23 -8.45 21.84
N TYR A 249 34.12 -9.58 22.54
CA TYR A 249 32.84 -10.07 23.04
C TYR A 249 32.37 -9.23 24.23
N GLU A 250 31.20 -8.61 24.08
CA GLU A 250 30.48 -7.95 25.18
C GLU A 250 29.46 -8.95 25.77
N PRO A 251 29.43 -9.15 27.10
CA PRO A 251 28.41 -9.95 27.75
C PRO A 251 27.01 -9.47 27.40
N ALA A 252 26.06 -10.41 27.36
CA ALA A 252 24.66 -10.09 27.07
C ALA A 252 24.07 -9.17 28.16
N ILE A 253 24.57 -9.27 29.39
CA ILE A 253 24.24 -8.41 30.53
C ILE A 253 25.55 -7.83 31.05
N HIS A 254 25.74 -6.51 31.02
CA HIS A 254 27.00 -5.87 31.45
C HIS A 254 26.83 -4.85 32.58
N ASP A 255 25.63 -4.28 32.76
CA ASP A 255 25.38 -3.18 33.69
C ASP A 255 24.42 -3.57 34.84
N PHE A 256 24.30 -4.87 35.16
CA PHE A 256 23.47 -5.31 36.27
C PHE A 256 24.21 -5.12 37.60
N SER A 257 23.84 -4.06 38.33
CA SER A 257 24.43 -3.69 39.62
C SER A 257 23.35 -3.11 40.54
N MET A 258 23.17 -3.69 41.72
CA MET A 258 22.17 -3.29 42.69
C MET A 258 22.84 -2.66 43.91
N GLN A 259 22.66 -1.35 44.09
CA GLN A 259 23.14 -0.64 45.28
C GLN A 259 21.99 -0.36 46.23
N GLU A 260 22.02 -0.93 47.44
CA GLU A 260 20.98 -0.67 48.45
C GLU A 260 21.01 0.79 48.93
N LEU A 261 19.87 1.47 48.95
CA LEU A 261 19.79 2.88 49.31
C LEU A 261 20.14 3.13 50.78
N ALA A 262 19.70 2.25 51.69
CA ALA A 262 19.86 2.45 53.13
C ALA A 262 21.32 2.29 53.61
N SER A 263 22.05 1.32 53.04
CA SER A 263 23.43 1.00 53.45
C SER A 263 24.48 1.53 52.47
N GLY A 264 24.10 1.81 51.23
CA GLY A 264 25.01 2.16 50.13
C GLY A 264 25.83 0.98 49.61
N ASN A 265 25.60 -0.24 50.12
CA ASN A 265 26.35 -1.43 49.72
C ASN A 265 25.85 -1.98 48.39
N ASP A 266 26.78 -2.54 47.62
CA ASP A 266 26.45 -3.36 46.46
C ASP A 266 26.02 -4.76 46.95
N ILE A 267 24.75 -5.10 46.68
CA ILE A 267 24.13 -6.37 47.08
C ILE A 267 23.94 -7.33 45.90
N THR A 268 24.54 -7.04 44.75
CA THR A 268 24.33 -7.79 43.50
C THR A 268 24.64 -9.27 43.66
N ASP A 269 25.83 -9.61 44.15
CA ASP A 269 26.24 -11.00 44.33
C ASP A 269 25.39 -11.73 45.38
N GLU A 270 24.98 -11.02 46.44
CA GLU A 270 24.12 -11.58 47.48
C GLU A 270 22.76 -12.00 46.91
N VAL A 271 22.17 -11.15 46.07
CA VAL A 271 20.87 -11.40 45.44
C VAL A 271 20.97 -12.48 44.36
N LEU A 272 22.02 -12.46 43.54
CA LEU A 272 22.18 -13.44 42.46
C LEU A 272 22.57 -14.84 42.95
N GLN A 273 23.28 -14.95 44.08
CA GLN A 273 23.67 -16.24 44.67
C GLN A 273 22.66 -16.77 45.69
N ASP A 274 21.56 -16.04 45.92
CA ASP A 274 20.53 -16.47 46.87
C ASP A 274 19.80 -17.74 46.36
N SER A 275 19.79 -18.76 47.23
CA SER A 275 19.06 -20.01 46.99
C SER A 275 17.56 -19.90 47.23
N GLY A 276 17.13 -18.86 47.95
CA GLY A 276 15.73 -18.48 48.15
C GLY A 276 15.13 -17.73 46.96
N TYR A 277 13.84 -17.42 47.07
CA TYR A 277 13.14 -16.60 46.11
C TYR A 277 13.37 -15.12 46.39
N THR A 278 13.66 -14.36 45.34
CA THR A 278 13.74 -12.89 45.41
C THR A 278 12.80 -12.26 44.38
N PHE A 279 11.93 -11.39 44.85
CA PHE A 279 11.13 -10.50 44.02
C PHE A 279 11.88 -9.19 43.77
N LEU A 280 11.96 -8.80 42.51
CA LEU A 280 12.51 -7.53 42.06
C LEU A 280 11.37 -6.72 41.45
N LEU A 281 10.89 -5.71 42.17
CA LEU A 281 10.00 -4.68 41.63
C LEU A 281 10.87 -3.70 40.86
N VAL A 282 10.66 -3.58 39.55
CA VAL A 282 11.43 -2.72 38.67
C VAL A 282 10.59 -1.50 38.32
N ALA A 283 11.01 -0.34 38.81
CA ALA A 283 10.41 0.95 38.50
C ALA A 283 11.50 1.90 37.97
N HIS A 284 11.72 1.89 36.65
CA HIS A 284 12.89 2.55 36.05
C HIS A 284 13.01 4.03 36.45
N ARG A 285 11.88 4.74 36.44
CA ARG A 285 11.70 6.11 36.94
C ARG A 285 10.43 6.10 37.77
N ILE A 286 10.57 6.23 39.08
CA ILE A 286 9.46 6.01 40.01
C ILE A 286 8.38 7.09 39.92
N GLU A 287 8.77 8.32 39.58
CA GLU A 287 7.84 9.43 39.37
C GLU A 287 7.06 9.32 38.05
N GLU A 288 7.39 8.36 37.19
CA GLU A 288 6.67 8.00 35.96
C GLU A 288 5.96 6.64 36.08
N ALA A 289 6.01 6.00 37.26
CA ALA A 289 5.44 4.68 37.48
C ALA A 289 3.91 4.76 37.65
N ASP A 290 3.18 3.79 37.10
CA ASP A 290 1.73 3.65 37.30
C ASP A 290 1.46 3.21 38.76
N ASP A 291 0.61 3.95 39.46
CA ASP A 291 0.24 3.72 40.86
C ASP A 291 -1.11 2.99 41.00
N SER A 292 -1.77 2.64 39.87
CA SER A 292 -3.12 2.07 39.87
C SER A 292 -3.24 0.71 40.57
N ASN A 293 -2.16 -0.08 40.61
CA ASN A 293 -2.15 -1.44 41.17
C ASN A 293 -1.25 -1.57 42.40
N ILE A 294 -1.03 -0.46 43.12
CA ILE A 294 -0.11 -0.42 44.25
C ILE A 294 -0.50 -1.36 45.40
N ASP A 295 -1.80 -1.56 45.62
CA ASP A 295 -2.30 -2.48 46.65
C ASP A 295 -1.79 -3.91 46.42
N LEU A 296 -1.82 -4.39 45.17
CA LEU A 296 -1.29 -5.72 44.79
C LEU A 296 0.23 -5.82 45.00
N ILE A 297 0.97 -4.72 44.78
CA ILE A 297 2.41 -4.68 45.01
C ILE A 297 2.71 -4.79 46.51
N ASN A 298 1.94 -4.07 47.34
CA ASN A 298 2.07 -4.11 48.79
C ASN A 298 1.68 -5.49 49.34
N GLU A 299 0.60 -6.10 48.84
CA GLU A 299 0.22 -7.48 49.16
C GLU A 299 1.32 -8.48 48.80
N LEU A 300 1.95 -8.32 47.63
CA LEU A 300 3.08 -9.17 47.22
C LEU A 300 4.29 -9.00 48.14
N TYR A 301 4.53 -7.79 48.64
CA TYR A 301 5.58 -7.54 49.63
C TYR A 301 5.26 -8.17 50.99
N ASP A 302 4.03 -8.06 51.46
CA ASP A 302 3.58 -8.69 52.71
C ASP A 302 3.64 -10.22 52.62
N TYR A 303 3.20 -10.79 51.49
CA TYR A 303 3.39 -12.20 51.16
C TYR A 303 4.87 -12.61 51.20
N SER A 304 5.76 -11.76 50.67
CA SER A 304 7.20 -12.01 50.70
C SER A 304 7.73 -12.01 52.15
N LYS A 305 7.27 -11.09 53.01
CA LYS A 305 7.60 -11.09 54.45
C LYS A 305 7.10 -12.34 55.17
N GLU A 306 5.86 -12.76 54.91
CA GLU A 306 5.23 -13.92 55.56
C GLU A 306 6.03 -15.22 55.33
N TYR A 307 6.48 -15.44 54.10
CA TYR A 307 7.21 -16.65 53.71
C TYR A 307 8.74 -16.51 53.73
N GLY A 308 9.25 -15.33 54.12
CA GLY A 308 10.69 -15.07 54.23
C GLY A 308 11.42 -14.94 52.88
N TYR A 309 10.74 -14.47 51.84
CA TYR A 309 11.32 -14.16 50.54
C TYR A 309 11.87 -12.74 50.52
N LYS A 310 12.98 -12.53 49.78
CA LYS A 310 13.53 -11.19 49.61
C LYS A 310 12.69 -10.40 48.62
N PHE A 311 12.56 -9.10 48.84
CA PHE A 311 11.84 -8.20 47.95
C PHE A 311 12.60 -6.87 47.88
N TYR A 312 12.93 -6.41 46.68
CA TYR A 312 13.61 -5.13 46.45
C TYR A 312 12.93 -4.34 45.34
N CYS A 313 12.80 -3.03 45.52
CA CYS A 313 12.43 -2.11 44.47
C CYS A 313 13.66 -1.51 43.81
N LEU A 314 13.83 -1.71 42.51
CA LEU A 314 14.94 -1.21 41.71
C LEU A 314 14.51 0.04 40.95
N THR A 315 15.25 1.15 41.12
CA THR A 315 14.96 2.41 40.43
C THR A 315 16.22 3.20 40.10
N SER A 316 16.13 4.08 39.10
CA SER A 316 17.17 5.08 38.80
C SER A 316 16.82 6.48 39.31
N SER A 317 15.67 6.61 39.99
CA SER A 317 15.20 7.88 40.53
C SER A 317 15.97 8.30 41.78
N GLU A 318 16.04 9.60 42.00
CA GLU A 318 16.67 10.20 43.18
C GLU A 318 15.86 9.91 44.46
N GLU A 319 16.54 9.90 45.61
CA GLU A 319 15.94 9.64 46.93
C GLU A 319 14.69 10.48 47.21
N LYS A 320 14.70 11.76 46.82
CA LYS A 320 13.54 12.65 46.97
C LYS A 320 12.28 12.13 46.26
N GLN A 321 12.42 11.55 45.07
CA GLN A 321 11.27 10.99 44.34
C GLN A 321 10.80 9.67 44.96
N ILE A 322 11.74 8.91 45.51
CA ILE A 322 11.43 7.68 46.27
C ILE A 322 10.62 8.03 47.51
N ASP A 323 10.97 9.08 48.24
CA ASP A 323 10.20 9.52 49.42
C ASP A 323 8.79 9.96 49.06
N VAL A 324 8.63 10.70 47.95
CA VAL A 324 7.30 11.06 47.43
C VAL A 324 6.49 9.82 47.10
N TRP A 325 7.10 8.83 46.45
CA TRP A 325 6.45 7.56 46.16
C TRP A 325 6.04 6.85 47.44
N ARG A 326 6.90 6.76 48.47
CA ARG A 326 6.57 6.14 49.77
C ARG A 326 5.37 6.83 50.42
N ASP A 327 5.36 8.16 50.44
CA ASP A 327 4.28 8.94 51.04
C ASP A 327 2.94 8.72 50.31
N GLN A 328 2.99 8.54 48.98
CA GLN A 328 1.80 8.32 48.16
C GLN A 328 1.27 6.88 48.23
N THR A 329 2.18 5.91 48.27
CA THR A 329 1.86 4.48 48.08
C THR A 329 1.83 3.66 49.35
N GLY A 330 2.38 4.19 50.45
CA GLY A 330 2.63 3.40 51.66
C GLY A 330 3.72 2.35 51.50
N ALA A 331 4.58 2.46 50.48
CA ALA A 331 5.61 1.48 50.18
C ALA A 331 6.60 1.29 51.35
N GLU A 332 6.57 0.11 51.97
CA GLU A 332 7.48 -0.30 53.05
C GLU A 332 8.66 -1.17 52.58
N TYR A 333 8.74 -1.48 51.29
CA TYR A 333 9.82 -2.30 50.73
C TYR A 333 11.15 -1.54 50.60
N PRO A 334 12.29 -2.25 50.67
CA PRO A 334 13.61 -1.63 50.50
C PRO A 334 13.84 -1.25 49.03
N PHE A 335 14.60 -0.16 48.83
CA PHE A 335 14.91 0.38 47.51
C PHE A 335 16.40 0.20 47.18
N CYS A 336 16.69 -0.10 45.92
CA CYS A 336 18.02 -0.20 45.37
C CYS A 336 18.15 0.70 44.14
N LEU A 337 19.29 1.38 44.03
CA LEU A 337 19.66 2.16 42.87
C LEU A 337 20.29 1.27 41.80
N MET A 338 19.87 1.48 40.55
CA MET A 338 20.42 0.80 39.39
C MET A 338 20.31 1.69 38.14
N ASP A 339 21.12 1.41 37.12
CA ASP A 339 21.11 2.14 35.84
C ASP A 339 19.76 2.06 35.11
N ASN A 340 19.31 3.20 34.57
CA ASN A 340 18.01 3.36 33.91
C ASN A 340 17.89 2.51 32.63
N ILE A 341 18.95 2.41 31.82
CA ILE A 341 18.94 1.63 30.57
C ILE A 341 18.78 0.15 30.91
N THR A 342 19.46 -0.30 31.97
CA THR A 342 19.38 -1.67 32.48
C THR A 342 17.96 -1.97 32.98
N LEU A 343 17.36 -1.09 33.79
CA LEU A 343 15.98 -1.24 34.30
C LEU A 343 14.97 -1.35 33.16
N LYS A 344 15.05 -0.44 32.17
CA LYS A 344 14.23 -0.50 30.95
C LYS A 344 14.41 -1.82 30.21
N THR A 345 15.64 -2.36 30.16
CA THR A 345 15.96 -3.63 29.48
C THR A 345 15.43 -4.85 30.24
N MET A 346 15.45 -4.82 31.58
CA MET A 346 14.93 -5.91 32.41
C MET A 346 13.45 -6.18 32.17
N ILE A 347 12.62 -5.14 32.12
CA ILE A 347 11.16 -5.30 31.98
C ILE A 347 10.55 -4.12 31.22
N ARG A 348 9.55 -4.39 30.38
CA ARG A 348 8.81 -3.36 29.61
C ARG A 348 7.53 -2.97 30.36
N SER A 349 7.66 -2.59 31.62
CA SER A 349 6.56 -2.18 32.49
C SER A 349 7.13 -1.26 33.57
N ASN A 350 6.40 -0.21 33.96
CA ASN A 350 6.81 0.74 35.00
C ASN A 350 5.61 1.02 35.93
N PRO A 351 5.49 0.34 37.08
CA PRO A 351 6.41 -0.68 37.59
C PRO A 351 6.19 -2.05 36.92
N GLY A 352 7.07 -3.01 37.18
CA GLY A 352 6.88 -4.41 36.80
C GLY A 352 7.65 -5.33 37.72
N VAL A 353 7.23 -6.59 37.86
CA VAL A 353 7.84 -7.51 38.83
C VAL A 353 8.58 -8.63 38.13
N MET A 354 9.74 -9.00 38.66
CA MET A 354 10.54 -10.15 38.24
C MET A 354 10.80 -11.07 39.45
N LEU A 355 10.56 -12.37 39.29
CA LEU A 355 10.91 -13.38 40.29
C LEU A 355 12.19 -14.09 39.87
N ILE A 356 13.18 -14.12 40.75
CA ILE A 356 14.46 -14.80 40.53
C ILE A 356 14.76 -15.80 41.66
N LYS A 357 15.54 -16.85 41.32
CA LYS A 357 16.09 -17.84 42.27
C LYS A 357 17.43 -18.34 41.74
N ASN A 358 18.51 -18.31 42.55
CA ASN A 358 19.87 -18.62 42.11
C ASN A 358 20.28 -17.88 40.82
N GLY A 359 19.92 -16.60 40.72
CA GLY A 359 20.21 -15.76 39.56
C GLY A 359 19.42 -16.11 38.28
N VAL A 360 18.54 -17.12 38.31
CA VAL A 360 17.67 -17.51 37.19
C VAL A 360 16.33 -16.80 37.29
N ILE A 361 15.90 -16.20 36.18
CA ILE A 361 14.60 -15.55 36.06
C ILE A 361 13.51 -16.62 35.93
N LEU A 362 12.66 -16.75 36.94
CA LEU A 362 11.59 -17.74 36.96
C LEU A 362 10.30 -17.23 36.32
N ASN A 363 9.95 -15.96 36.59
CA ASN A 363 8.72 -15.36 36.08
C ASN A 363 8.79 -13.83 36.04
N LYS A 364 7.89 -13.21 35.27
CA LYS A 364 7.79 -11.76 35.08
C LYS A 364 6.33 -11.34 34.92
N TRP A 365 5.99 -10.18 35.49
CA TRP A 365 4.66 -9.61 35.41
C TRP A 365 4.72 -8.12 35.08
N SER A 366 3.85 -7.67 34.19
CA SER A 366 3.53 -6.25 34.04
C SER A 366 2.63 -5.81 35.19
N ASP A 367 2.59 -4.50 35.44
CA ASP A 367 1.67 -3.91 36.43
C ASP A 367 0.21 -4.36 36.24
N ASN A 368 -0.26 -4.46 34.99
CA ASN A 368 -1.63 -4.90 34.66
C ASN A 368 -1.94 -6.39 34.93
N ASN A 369 -0.94 -7.21 35.27
CA ASN A 369 -1.13 -8.66 35.48
C ASN A 369 -0.32 -9.15 36.69
N LEU A 370 -0.25 -8.35 37.76
CA LEU A 370 0.36 -8.78 39.00
C LEU A 370 -0.43 -9.95 39.62
N PRO A 371 0.24 -10.90 40.29
CA PRO A 371 -0.45 -11.98 40.99
C PRO A 371 -1.24 -11.42 42.17
N ASP A 372 -2.47 -11.88 42.35
CA ASP A 372 -3.37 -11.47 43.42
C ASP A 372 -3.38 -12.45 44.62
N GLU A 373 -4.15 -12.12 45.66
CA GLU A 373 -4.35 -12.95 46.85
C GLU A 373 -4.85 -14.38 46.55
N TYR A 374 -5.56 -14.59 45.43
CA TYR A 374 -6.09 -15.91 45.03
C TYR A 374 -5.03 -16.77 44.35
N GLU A 375 -4.00 -16.16 43.77
CA GLU A 375 -2.85 -16.83 43.21
C GLU A 375 -1.78 -17.11 44.29
N LEU A 376 -1.62 -16.21 45.27
CA LEU A 376 -0.63 -16.27 46.35
C LEU A 376 -1.09 -17.08 47.58
N THR A 377 -1.60 -18.29 47.37
CA THR A 377 -2.28 -19.09 48.42
C THR A 377 -1.38 -19.92 49.34
N GLY A 378 -0.06 -19.93 49.11
CA GLY A 378 0.89 -20.76 49.86
C GLY A 378 2.34 -20.50 49.46
N PRO A 379 3.31 -21.31 49.94
CA PRO A 379 4.73 -21.16 49.58
C PRO A 379 5.00 -21.28 48.08
N LEU A 380 5.94 -20.50 47.54
CA LEU A 380 6.30 -20.51 46.10
C LEU A 380 6.78 -21.88 45.59
N ASP A 381 7.38 -22.73 46.45
CA ASP A 381 7.82 -24.07 46.04
C ASP A 381 6.63 -25.00 45.69
N THR A 382 5.43 -24.74 46.22
CA THR A 382 4.22 -25.53 45.95
C THR A 382 3.37 -24.94 44.82
N LEU A 383 3.43 -23.62 44.64
CA LEU A 383 2.68 -22.89 43.63
C LEU A 383 3.33 -23.00 42.24
N GLU A 384 2.51 -22.90 41.19
CA GLU A 384 3.01 -22.81 39.81
C GLU A 384 3.77 -21.49 39.56
N LEU A 385 3.46 -20.43 40.31
CA LEU A 385 4.13 -19.13 40.23
C LEU A 385 5.64 -19.20 40.53
N GLY A 386 6.02 -20.05 41.49
CA GLY A 386 7.42 -20.23 41.90
C GLY A 386 8.18 -21.25 41.08
N LYS A 387 7.54 -21.88 40.09
CA LYS A 387 8.22 -22.67 39.06
C LYS A 387 8.59 -21.76 37.90
N GLN A 388 9.66 -22.10 37.18
CA GLN A 388 9.99 -21.39 35.95
C GLN A 388 8.81 -21.53 34.97
N LYS A 389 8.23 -20.39 34.60
CA LYS A 389 7.15 -20.36 33.60
C LYS A 389 7.67 -20.90 32.28
N VAL A 390 7.13 -22.03 31.82
CA VAL A 390 7.56 -22.66 30.57
C VAL A 390 6.99 -21.88 29.39
N GLU A 391 7.73 -20.90 28.92
CA GLU A 391 7.40 -20.19 27.68
C GLU A 391 7.76 -21.06 26.47
N ASN A 392 6.73 -21.41 25.68
CA ASN A 392 6.92 -22.10 24.42
C ASN A 392 6.75 -21.09 23.29
N ASP A 393 7.84 -20.39 22.96
CA ASP A 393 7.89 -19.38 21.89
C ASP A 393 7.27 -19.88 20.59
N LYS A 394 7.44 -21.17 20.27
CA LYS A 394 6.88 -21.77 19.06
C LYS A 394 5.35 -21.86 19.12
N ARG A 395 4.78 -22.27 20.25
CA ARG A 395 3.32 -22.30 20.45
C ARG A 395 2.74 -20.89 20.47
N THR A 396 3.42 -19.96 21.13
CA THR A 396 3.03 -18.54 21.18
C THR A 396 3.04 -17.93 19.78
N MET A 397 4.09 -18.14 18.99
CA MET A 397 4.15 -17.74 17.59
C MET A 397 3.02 -18.37 16.77
N GLN A 398 2.75 -19.67 16.94
CA GLN A 398 1.65 -20.33 16.24
C GLN A 398 0.28 -19.71 16.57
N LEU A 399 0.06 -19.29 17.82
CA LEU A 399 -1.15 -18.60 18.21
C LEU A 399 -1.23 -17.20 17.60
N ILE A 400 -0.18 -16.39 17.71
CA ILE A 400 -0.13 -15.02 17.16
C ILE A 400 -0.35 -15.04 15.64
N PHE A 401 0.44 -15.84 14.93
CA PHE A 401 0.31 -15.98 13.48
C PHE A 401 -0.98 -16.70 13.11
N GLY A 402 -1.48 -17.64 13.93
CA GLY A 402 -2.76 -18.31 13.72
C GLY A 402 -3.93 -17.33 13.76
N TRP A 403 -3.95 -16.43 14.76
CA TRP A 403 -4.95 -15.37 14.88
C TRP A 403 -4.94 -14.40 13.71
N TYR A 404 -3.79 -14.20 13.07
CA TYR A 404 -3.66 -13.37 11.87
C TYR A 404 -4.00 -14.12 10.57
N ILE A 405 -3.42 -15.31 10.39
CA ILE A 405 -3.49 -16.09 9.15
C ILE A 405 -4.85 -16.75 8.99
N LEU A 406 -5.48 -17.25 10.06
CA LEU A 406 -6.75 -17.99 9.95
C LEU A 406 -7.89 -17.11 9.41
N PRO A 407 -8.12 -15.88 9.91
CA PRO A 407 -9.10 -14.98 9.30
C PRO A 407 -8.75 -14.61 7.86
N LEU A 408 -7.46 -14.40 7.55
CA LEU A 408 -7.01 -14.11 6.19
C LEU A 408 -7.22 -15.30 5.24
N LEU A 409 -6.98 -16.53 5.68
CA LEU A 409 -7.27 -17.74 4.92
C LEU A 409 -8.77 -17.91 4.69
N LEU A 410 -9.60 -17.54 5.66
CA LEU A 410 -11.05 -17.51 5.49
C LEU A 410 -11.45 -16.45 4.44
N VAL A 411 -10.89 -15.25 4.51
CA VAL A 411 -11.11 -14.18 3.50
C VAL A 411 -10.64 -14.62 2.11
N LEU A 412 -9.46 -15.26 2.00
CA LEU A 412 -8.96 -15.84 0.74
C LEU A 412 -9.83 -16.99 0.25
N GLY A 413 -10.32 -17.83 1.16
CA GLY A 413 -11.24 -18.92 0.88
C GLY A 413 -12.55 -18.40 0.32
N LEU A 414 -13.15 -17.39 0.96
CA LEU A 414 -14.35 -16.70 0.47
C LEU A 414 -14.07 -15.95 -0.85
N ASP A 415 -12.92 -15.30 -1.00
CA ASP A 415 -12.50 -14.68 -2.26
C ASP A 415 -12.47 -15.72 -3.38
N ILE A 416 -11.89 -16.89 -3.15
CA ILE A 416 -11.79 -17.96 -4.16
C ILE A 416 -13.15 -18.62 -4.41
N LEU A 417 -13.91 -18.92 -3.35
CA LEU A 417 -15.16 -19.70 -3.40
C LEU A 417 -16.37 -18.89 -3.83
N ILE A 418 -16.41 -17.60 -3.49
CA ILE A 418 -17.54 -16.72 -3.76
C ILE A 418 -17.16 -15.72 -4.84
N VAL A 419 -16.11 -14.92 -4.65
CA VAL A 419 -15.78 -13.83 -5.59
C VAL A 419 -15.26 -14.39 -6.91
N ARG A 420 -14.19 -15.17 -6.89
CA ARG A 420 -13.62 -15.81 -8.10
C ARG A 420 -14.55 -16.85 -8.69
N ARG A 421 -15.38 -17.53 -7.89
CA ARG A 421 -16.38 -18.48 -8.42
C ARG A 421 -17.58 -17.74 -9.02
N SER A 422 -17.99 -16.60 -8.48
CA SER A 422 -19.00 -15.72 -9.06
C SER A 422 -18.47 -15.06 -10.31
N GLU A 423 -17.22 -14.58 -10.31
CA GLU A 423 -16.52 -14.12 -11.52
C GLU A 423 -16.37 -15.25 -12.52
N ARG A 424 -15.98 -16.46 -12.12
CA ARG A 424 -15.91 -17.63 -13.01
C ARG A 424 -17.28 -18.11 -13.45
N LYS A 425 -18.34 -17.98 -12.65
CA LYS A 425 -19.72 -18.32 -13.02
C LYS A 425 -20.31 -17.23 -13.92
N ARG A 426 -20.02 -15.95 -13.71
CA ARG A 426 -20.33 -14.86 -14.65
C ARG A 426 -19.54 -15.05 -15.94
N LYS A 427 -18.25 -15.37 -15.85
CA LYS A 427 -17.38 -15.67 -16.99
C LYS A 427 -17.81 -16.93 -17.71
N ASN A 428 -18.23 -18.00 -17.02
CA ASN A 428 -18.76 -19.25 -17.61
C ASN A 428 -20.22 -19.13 -18.05
N ARG A 429 -21.04 -18.28 -17.43
CA ARG A 429 -22.40 -17.95 -17.89
C ARG A 429 -22.29 -17.10 -19.14
N ASN A 430 -21.35 -16.15 -19.20
CA ASN A 430 -20.94 -15.47 -20.43
C ASN A 430 -20.33 -16.48 -21.42
N LYS A 431 -19.51 -17.44 -20.98
CA LYS A 431 -18.92 -18.50 -21.85
C LYS A 431 -19.90 -19.59 -22.29
N ASN A 432 -21.06 -19.74 -21.64
CA ASN A 432 -22.13 -20.66 -22.04
C ASN A 432 -23.25 -19.92 -22.80
N LEU A 433 -23.36 -18.60 -22.63
CA LEU A 433 -24.06 -17.68 -23.55
C LEU A 433 -23.25 -17.47 -24.84
N ILE A 434 -21.94 -17.67 -24.79
CA ILE A 434 -21.01 -17.69 -25.93
C ILE A 434 -20.67 -19.15 -26.24
N ASN A 435 -21.58 -19.86 -26.91
CA ASN A 435 -21.33 -21.22 -27.40
C ASN A 435 -20.00 -21.28 -28.20
N PRO A 436 -19.12 -22.28 -28.02
CA PRO A 436 -17.83 -22.37 -28.69
C PRO A 436 -17.98 -23.06 -30.05
N LEU A 437 -18.64 -22.40 -30.99
CA LEU A 437 -18.63 -22.77 -32.40
C LEU A 437 -18.36 -21.50 -33.21
N THR A 438 -17.09 -21.36 -33.60
CA THR A 438 -16.64 -20.57 -34.75
C THR A 438 -17.33 -19.23 -34.97
N ASN A 439 -16.83 -18.18 -34.33
CA ASN A 439 -16.59 -16.93 -35.05
C ASN A 439 -15.58 -16.08 -34.27
N ASN A 440 -14.42 -15.82 -34.89
CA ASN A 440 -13.65 -14.61 -34.58
C ASN A 440 -14.64 -13.44 -34.68
N LYS A 441 -15.09 -12.87 -33.56
CA LYS A 441 -15.72 -11.55 -33.65
C LYS A 441 -14.59 -10.56 -33.93
N MET A 442 -14.44 -10.27 -35.21
CA MET A 442 -13.68 -9.13 -35.71
C MET A 442 -14.49 -7.86 -35.45
N ARG A 443 -13.80 -6.72 -35.31
CA ARG A 443 -14.40 -5.38 -35.25
C ARG A 443 -15.44 -5.22 -36.35
N LYS A 444 -16.57 -4.62 -36.01
CA LYS A 444 -17.61 -4.32 -36.98
C LYS A 444 -17.23 -3.06 -37.74
N ASN A 445 -17.26 -3.11 -39.07
CA ASN A 445 -17.21 -1.92 -39.89
C ASN A 445 -18.56 -1.20 -39.80
N ILE A 446 -18.59 0.09 -39.51
CA ILE A 446 -19.84 0.86 -39.34
C ILE A 446 -19.77 2.17 -40.11
N VAL A 447 -20.79 2.45 -40.93
CA VAL A 447 -20.99 3.76 -41.56
C VAL A 447 -22.25 4.38 -40.97
N ALA A 448 -22.08 5.37 -40.10
CA ALA A 448 -23.16 6.06 -39.41
C ALA A 448 -23.36 7.46 -40.00
N GLY A 449 -24.56 7.79 -40.47
CA GLY A 449 -24.90 9.12 -40.99
C GLY A 449 -25.52 9.99 -39.91
N ASN A 450 -24.84 11.07 -39.49
CA ASN A 450 -25.37 12.10 -38.61
C ASN A 450 -26.01 13.22 -39.44
N TRP A 451 -27.35 13.27 -39.49
CA TRP A 451 -28.06 14.27 -40.29
C TRP A 451 -27.96 15.68 -39.71
N LYS A 452 -27.68 15.79 -38.42
CA LYS A 452 -27.68 17.05 -37.66
C LYS A 452 -29.03 17.74 -37.80
N MET A 453 -29.06 19.05 -37.57
CA MET A 453 -30.27 19.87 -37.70
C MET A 453 -30.64 20.15 -39.19
N ASN A 454 -30.94 19.10 -39.96
CA ASN A 454 -31.33 19.17 -41.38
C ASN A 454 -32.62 18.39 -41.66
N LYS A 455 -33.25 18.72 -42.80
CA LYS A 455 -34.47 18.10 -43.35
C LYS A 455 -35.73 18.33 -42.50
N THR A 456 -36.80 18.72 -43.16
CA THR A 456 -38.15 18.66 -42.59
C THR A 456 -38.59 17.20 -42.40
N LEU A 457 -39.68 16.96 -41.68
CA LEU A 457 -40.19 15.60 -41.45
C LEU A 457 -40.39 14.81 -42.75
N GLN A 458 -41.00 15.43 -43.76
CA GLN A 458 -41.29 14.74 -45.02
C GLN A 458 -40.02 14.47 -45.83
N GLU A 459 -39.08 15.41 -45.84
CA GLU A 459 -37.78 15.22 -46.50
C GLU A 459 -36.95 14.12 -45.81
N GLY A 460 -36.98 14.04 -44.47
CA GLY A 460 -36.30 12.99 -43.72
C GLY A 460 -36.89 11.61 -43.99
N ILE A 461 -38.22 11.49 -44.03
CA ILE A 461 -38.92 10.25 -44.42
C ILE A 461 -38.56 9.85 -45.85
N ALA A 462 -38.55 10.80 -46.79
CA ALA A 462 -38.19 10.53 -48.18
C ALA A 462 -36.75 10.03 -48.30
N LEU A 463 -35.80 10.70 -47.64
CA LEU A 463 -34.38 10.31 -47.63
C LEU A 463 -34.18 8.90 -47.06
N ALA A 464 -34.86 8.57 -45.96
CA ALA A 464 -34.78 7.23 -45.37
C ALA A 464 -35.35 6.14 -46.29
N LYS A 465 -36.48 6.40 -46.97
CA LYS A 465 -37.06 5.45 -47.94
C LYS A 465 -36.14 5.23 -49.12
N GLU A 466 -35.64 6.32 -49.71
CA GLU A 466 -34.72 6.28 -50.85
C GLU A 466 -33.45 5.49 -50.51
N LEU A 467 -32.87 5.71 -49.31
CA LEU A 467 -31.73 4.93 -48.85
C LEU A 467 -32.07 3.45 -48.64
N ASN A 468 -33.23 3.15 -48.04
CA ASN A 468 -33.69 1.78 -47.82
C ASN A 468 -33.88 1.02 -49.14
N GLU A 469 -34.44 1.67 -50.16
CA GLU A 469 -34.57 1.13 -51.51
C GLU A 469 -33.20 0.93 -52.17
N ALA A 470 -32.30 1.90 -52.06
CA ALA A 470 -30.95 1.81 -52.62
C ALA A 470 -30.11 0.66 -52.00
N LEU A 471 -30.39 0.29 -50.75
CA LEU A 471 -29.73 -0.82 -50.04
C LEU A 471 -30.53 -2.13 -50.10
N ALA A 472 -31.68 -2.16 -50.81
CA ALA A 472 -32.56 -3.32 -50.81
C ALA A 472 -31.97 -4.55 -51.53
N ALA A 473 -31.22 -4.34 -52.62
CA ALA A 473 -30.72 -5.40 -53.50
C ALA A 473 -29.30 -5.89 -53.16
N GLU A 474 -28.58 -5.20 -52.29
CA GLU A 474 -27.16 -5.44 -52.01
C GLU A 474 -26.95 -5.94 -50.58
N LYS A 475 -25.98 -6.81 -50.37
CA LYS A 475 -25.48 -7.17 -49.04
C LYS A 475 -24.31 -6.26 -48.72
N GLN A 476 -24.46 -5.44 -47.69
CA GLN A 476 -23.43 -4.49 -47.26
C GLN A 476 -22.33 -5.23 -46.47
N ASN A 477 -21.08 -4.84 -46.70
CA ASN A 477 -19.92 -5.33 -45.93
C ASN A 477 -19.67 -4.54 -44.63
N CYS A 478 -20.57 -3.64 -44.27
CA CYS A 478 -20.55 -2.86 -43.04
C CYS A 478 -21.98 -2.69 -42.47
N ASP A 479 -22.07 -2.45 -41.17
CA ASP A 479 -23.32 -2.03 -40.53
C ASP A 479 -23.61 -0.57 -40.96
N VAL A 480 -24.84 -0.30 -41.41
CA VAL A 480 -25.28 1.04 -41.81
C VAL A 480 -26.17 1.61 -40.73
N VAL A 481 -25.90 2.84 -40.29
CA VAL A 481 -26.70 3.54 -39.27
C VAL A 481 -27.10 4.92 -39.78
N ILE A 482 -28.33 5.34 -39.53
CA ILE A 482 -28.76 6.74 -39.71
C ILE A 482 -29.19 7.33 -38.37
N CYS A 483 -28.61 8.47 -38.01
CA CYS A 483 -28.92 9.24 -36.83
C CYS A 483 -29.68 10.50 -37.24
N THR A 484 -30.92 10.62 -36.77
CA THR A 484 -31.86 11.65 -37.24
C THR A 484 -32.23 12.63 -36.13
N PRO A 485 -32.66 13.86 -36.46
CA PRO A 485 -33.40 14.71 -35.54
C PRO A 485 -34.55 13.98 -34.85
N PHE A 486 -34.85 14.35 -33.59
CA PHE A 486 -35.92 13.72 -32.82
C PHE A 486 -37.28 13.72 -33.53
N ILE A 487 -37.55 14.77 -34.32
CA ILE A 487 -38.81 14.91 -35.07
C ILE A 487 -39.02 13.81 -36.11
N HIS A 488 -37.96 13.15 -36.59
CA HIS A 488 -38.02 12.10 -37.60
C HIS A 488 -38.09 10.70 -37.01
N LEU A 489 -37.54 10.51 -35.81
CA LEU A 489 -37.17 9.21 -35.25
C LEU A 489 -38.31 8.19 -35.28
N ALA A 490 -39.48 8.53 -34.72
CA ALA A 490 -40.64 7.65 -34.68
C ALA A 490 -41.26 7.34 -36.05
N SER A 491 -41.02 8.20 -37.06
CA SER A 491 -41.52 8.00 -38.43
C SER A 491 -40.54 7.25 -39.32
N VAL A 492 -39.23 7.39 -39.08
CA VAL A 492 -38.16 6.75 -39.85
C VAL A 492 -37.94 5.30 -39.42
N THR A 493 -37.96 4.99 -38.13
CA THR A 493 -37.74 3.62 -37.64
C THR A 493 -38.64 2.55 -38.30
N PRO A 494 -39.96 2.73 -38.46
CA PRO A 494 -40.82 1.68 -39.03
C PRO A 494 -40.73 1.53 -40.55
N ILE A 495 -40.09 2.47 -41.28
CA ILE A 495 -40.04 2.45 -42.76
C ILE A 495 -38.72 1.89 -43.32
N VAL A 496 -37.70 1.73 -42.47
CA VAL A 496 -36.43 1.13 -42.86
C VAL A 496 -36.38 -0.34 -42.44
N ASP A 497 -35.70 -1.16 -43.22
CA ASP A 497 -35.41 -2.54 -42.84
C ASP A 497 -34.37 -2.55 -41.71
N ALA A 498 -34.83 -2.80 -40.48
CA ALA A 498 -33.99 -2.84 -39.28
C ALA A 498 -32.90 -3.92 -39.31
N ALA A 499 -32.96 -4.88 -40.24
CA ALA A 499 -31.89 -5.85 -40.48
C ALA A 499 -30.73 -5.28 -41.33
N LYS A 500 -30.95 -4.13 -41.98
CA LYS A 500 -29.99 -3.47 -42.88
C LYS A 500 -29.54 -2.10 -42.38
N ILE A 501 -30.49 -1.32 -41.85
CA ILE A 501 -30.26 0.05 -41.42
C ILE A 501 -30.62 0.18 -39.95
N GLY A 502 -29.62 0.42 -39.11
CA GLY A 502 -29.82 0.87 -37.74
C GLY A 502 -30.31 2.31 -37.71
N VAL A 503 -31.24 2.63 -36.80
CA VAL A 503 -31.71 4.01 -36.58
C VAL A 503 -31.23 4.48 -35.22
N GLY A 504 -30.79 5.74 -35.15
CA GLY A 504 -30.37 6.36 -33.90
C GLY A 504 -30.85 7.80 -33.73
N ALA A 505 -30.79 8.27 -32.49
CA ALA A 505 -30.98 9.68 -32.17
C ALA A 505 -29.64 10.43 -32.14
N GLU A 506 -29.69 11.76 -32.28
CA GLU A 506 -28.51 12.62 -32.23
C GLU A 506 -28.12 13.05 -30.80
N ASN A 507 -28.98 12.77 -29.81
CA ASN A 507 -28.76 13.04 -28.39
C ASN A 507 -29.77 12.26 -27.52
N CYS A 508 -29.55 12.20 -26.21
CA CYS A 508 -30.60 11.98 -25.20
C CYS A 508 -30.30 12.75 -23.90
N ALA A 509 -31.27 12.86 -23.00
CA ALA A 509 -31.13 13.55 -21.71
C ALA A 509 -30.24 12.78 -20.72
N ASP A 510 -29.65 13.48 -19.76
CA ASP A 510 -28.94 12.95 -18.58
C ASP A 510 -29.90 12.64 -17.41
N LYS A 511 -31.19 12.50 -17.71
CA LYS A 511 -32.28 12.28 -16.75
C LYS A 511 -33.25 11.23 -17.29
N GLU A 512 -33.75 10.37 -16.40
CA GLU A 512 -34.70 9.31 -16.76
C GLU A 512 -36.06 9.86 -17.20
N SER A 513 -36.58 10.83 -16.44
CA SER A 513 -37.82 11.58 -16.69
C SER A 513 -37.87 12.80 -15.76
N GLY A 514 -38.81 13.72 -16.00
CA GLY A 514 -39.08 14.84 -15.07
C GLY A 514 -39.28 16.19 -15.75
N ALA A 515 -39.12 17.26 -14.96
CA ALA A 515 -39.33 18.65 -15.39
C ALA A 515 -38.13 19.19 -16.19
N TYR A 516 -37.87 18.59 -17.35
CA TYR A 516 -36.77 18.92 -18.27
C TYR A 516 -37.34 19.31 -19.64
N THR A 517 -38.07 20.43 -19.69
CA THR A 517 -38.79 20.87 -20.88
C THR A 517 -37.86 20.98 -22.10
N GLY A 518 -38.19 20.25 -23.17
CA GLY A 518 -37.43 20.23 -24.43
C GLY A 518 -36.41 19.09 -24.54
N GLU A 519 -36.10 18.39 -23.44
CA GLU A 519 -35.21 17.22 -23.48
C GLU A 519 -35.97 15.93 -23.83
N VAL A 520 -35.26 14.98 -24.43
CA VAL A 520 -35.78 13.64 -24.78
C VAL A 520 -34.99 12.59 -24.03
N SER A 521 -35.63 11.81 -23.16
CA SER A 521 -34.95 10.80 -22.35
C SER A 521 -34.50 9.60 -23.19
N ALA A 522 -33.53 8.83 -22.67
CA ALA A 522 -33.08 7.60 -23.31
C ALA A 522 -34.22 6.58 -23.52
N SER A 523 -35.17 6.49 -22.58
CA SER A 523 -36.34 5.63 -22.70
C SER A 523 -37.32 6.11 -23.79
N MET A 524 -37.47 7.43 -23.97
CA MET A 524 -38.25 7.99 -25.08
C MET A 524 -37.62 7.63 -26.42
N VAL A 525 -36.30 7.77 -26.56
CA VAL A 525 -35.55 7.36 -27.78
C VAL A 525 -35.76 5.87 -28.05
N ALA A 526 -35.51 5.00 -27.07
CA ALA A 526 -35.67 3.55 -27.23
C ALA A 526 -37.09 3.14 -27.60
N SER A 527 -38.12 3.84 -27.11
CA SER A 527 -39.52 3.51 -27.41
C SER A 527 -39.91 3.70 -28.87
N THR A 528 -39.13 4.46 -29.65
CA THR A 528 -39.31 4.59 -31.10
C THR A 528 -38.80 3.40 -31.90
N GLY A 529 -38.08 2.46 -31.26
CA GLY A 529 -37.35 1.36 -31.90
C GLY A 529 -35.93 1.71 -32.37
N ALA A 530 -35.46 2.92 -32.06
CA ALA A 530 -34.07 3.29 -32.29
C ALA A 530 -33.12 2.36 -31.51
N GLN A 531 -31.98 2.03 -32.13
CA GLN A 531 -30.96 1.13 -31.59
C GLN A 531 -29.70 1.88 -31.15
N TYR A 532 -29.48 3.09 -31.66
CA TYR A 532 -28.28 3.89 -31.44
C TYR A 532 -28.60 5.27 -30.87
N VAL A 533 -27.61 5.90 -30.24
CA VAL A 533 -27.68 7.32 -29.86
C VAL A 533 -26.29 7.95 -29.93
N ILE A 534 -26.15 9.09 -30.61
CA ILE A 534 -24.92 9.87 -30.60
C ILE A 534 -24.85 10.64 -29.27
N LEU A 535 -23.70 10.57 -28.60
CA LEU A 535 -23.46 11.29 -27.35
C LEU A 535 -22.10 11.97 -27.36
N GLY A 536 -22.03 13.20 -26.85
CA GLY A 536 -20.78 13.95 -26.75
C GLY A 536 -20.25 14.47 -28.08
N HIS A 537 -21.10 14.61 -29.10
CA HIS A 537 -20.74 15.24 -30.37
C HIS A 537 -20.13 16.62 -30.12
N SER A 538 -19.10 16.97 -30.89
CA SER A 538 -18.35 18.24 -30.76
C SER A 538 -19.25 19.49 -30.67
N GLU A 539 -20.28 19.59 -31.51
CA GLU A 539 -21.27 20.70 -31.48
C GLU A 539 -22.03 20.77 -30.15
N ARG A 540 -22.31 19.63 -29.51
CA ARG A 540 -22.99 19.60 -28.20
C ARG A 540 -22.08 20.02 -27.06
N ARG A 541 -20.81 19.63 -27.11
CA ARG A 541 -19.79 20.10 -26.17
C ARG A 541 -19.58 21.61 -26.31
N ALA A 542 -19.45 22.10 -27.55
CA ALA A 542 -19.13 23.49 -27.83
C ALA A 542 -20.30 24.45 -27.62
N TYR A 543 -21.49 24.14 -28.14
CA TYR A 543 -22.62 25.08 -28.15
C TYR A 543 -23.56 24.89 -26.94
N TYR A 544 -23.60 23.70 -26.37
CA TYR A 544 -24.53 23.33 -25.30
C TYR A 544 -23.83 22.94 -23.99
N GLY A 545 -22.50 23.04 -23.93
CA GLY A 545 -21.73 22.90 -22.69
C GLY A 545 -21.74 21.51 -22.08
N GLU A 546 -21.87 20.44 -22.89
CA GLU A 546 -21.86 19.07 -22.35
C GLU A 546 -20.50 18.70 -21.75
N THR A 547 -20.50 18.49 -20.44
CA THR A 547 -19.31 18.13 -19.66
C THR A 547 -19.12 16.61 -19.57
N PRO A 548 -17.92 16.12 -19.22
CA PRO A 548 -17.68 14.69 -19.02
C PRO A 548 -18.64 14.03 -18.02
N ALA A 549 -19.05 14.75 -16.97
CA ALA A 549 -20.00 14.28 -15.97
C ALA A 549 -21.40 14.09 -16.55
N ILE A 550 -21.91 15.07 -17.30
CA ILE A 550 -23.21 14.97 -18.00
C ILE A 550 -23.19 13.78 -18.96
N LEU A 551 -22.10 13.63 -19.71
CA LEU A 551 -21.96 12.57 -20.71
C LEU A 551 -21.88 11.18 -20.10
N LYS A 552 -21.25 11.04 -18.92
CA LYS A 552 -21.26 9.80 -18.15
C LYS A 552 -22.69 9.36 -17.83
N ASP A 553 -23.50 10.28 -17.31
CA ASP A 553 -24.90 9.99 -16.96
C ASP A 553 -25.72 9.60 -18.21
N LYS A 554 -25.55 10.33 -19.31
CA LYS A 554 -26.20 10.00 -20.60
C LYS A 554 -25.83 8.61 -21.11
N VAL A 555 -24.55 8.25 -21.09
CA VAL A 555 -24.08 6.93 -21.54
C VAL A 555 -24.68 5.81 -20.70
N GLN A 556 -24.72 5.98 -19.38
CA GLN A 556 -25.31 5.00 -18.48
C GLN A 556 -26.81 4.81 -18.75
N LEU A 557 -27.55 5.91 -18.93
CA LEU A 557 -28.98 5.87 -19.25
C LEU A 557 -29.26 5.25 -20.62
N ALA A 558 -28.45 5.56 -21.63
CA ALA A 558 -28.55 4.95 -22.95
C ALA A 558 -28.37 3.43 -22.88
N LEU A 559 -27.30 2.97 -22.22
CA LEU A 559 -27.02 1.54 -22.04
C LEU A 559 -28.10 0.82 -21.23
N ALA A 560 -28.62 1.47 -20.17
CA ALA A 560 -29.70 0.92 -19.35
C ALA A 560 -31.01 0.73 -20.13
N ASN A 561 -31.24 1.53 -21.18
CA ASN A 561 -32.39 1.43 -22.08
C ASN A 561 -32.11 0.60 -23.34
N GLY A 562 -30.97 -0.11 -23.39
CA GLY A 562 -30.63 -1.00 -24.51
C GLY A 562 -30.18 -0.27 -25.79
N LEU A 563 -29.91 1.03 -25.71
CA LEU A 563 -29.33 1.79 -26.82
C LEU A 563 -27.81 1.57 -26.86
N THR A 564 -27.26 1.58 -28.08
CA THR A 564 -25.83 1.55 -28.36
C THR A 564 -25.31 2.98 -28.49
N PRO A 565 -24.51 3.49 -27.54
CA PRO A 565 -23.93 4.82 -27.66
C PRO A 565 -22.89 4.87 -28.79
N ILE A 566 -23.01 5.89 -29.65
CA ILE A 566 -21.94 6.35 -30.54
C ILE A 566 -21.31 7.55 -29.84
N PHE A 567 -20.22 7.30 -29.10
CA PHE A 567 -19.61 8.30 -28.23
C PHE A 567 -18.53 9.09 -28.97
N CYS A 568 -18.75 10.39 -29.13
CA CYS A 568 -17.83 11.26 -29.85
C CYS A 568 -16.75 11.85 -28.92
N ILE A 569 -15.52 11.84 -29.44
CA ILE A 569 -14.31 12.38 -28.79
C ILE A 569 -13.43 13.06 -29.83
N GLY A 570 -12.66 14.06 -29.42
CA GLY A 570 -11.71 14.72 -30.29
C GLY A 570 -11.30 16.10 -29.81
N GLU A 571 -10.24 16.63 -30.41
CA GLU A 571 -9.57 17.86 -30.04
C GLU A 571 -9.91 19.03 -30.99
N VAL A 572 -9.83 20.25 -30.47
CA VAL A 572 -9.92 21.48 -31.27
C VAL A 572 -8.60 21.83 -31.96
N LEU A 573 -8.62 22.80 -32.89
CA LEU A 573 -7.43 23.13 -33.69
C LEU A 573 -6.25 23.55 -32.80
N GLU A 574 -6.52 24.38 -31.79
CA GLU A 574 -5.53 24.91 -30.87
C GLU A 574 -4.85 23.79 -30.08
N GLU A 575 -5.62 22.75 -29.73
CA GLU A 575 -5.10 21.57 -29.01
C GLU A 575 -4.24 20.69 -29.94
N ARG A 576 -4.64 20.54 -31.21
CA ARG A 576 -3.84 19.82 -32.21
C ARG A 576 -2.53 20.53 -32.51
N GLU A 577 -2.55 21.84 -32.72
CA GLU A 577 -1.36 22.67 -32.96
C GLU A 577 -0.42 22.66 -31.74
N ALA A 578 -0.96 22.51 -30.53
CA ALA A 578 -0.20 22.33 -29.30
C ALA A 578 0.27 20.87 -29.04
N ASN A 579 0.02 19.93 -29.95
CA ASN A 579 0.31 18.49 -29.81
C ASN A 579 -0.36 17.83 -28.59
N LYS A 580 -1.56 18.29 -28.21
CA LYS A 580 -2.33 17.79 -27.05
C LYS A 580 -3.44 16.82 -27.40
N GLN A 581 -3.58 16.41 -28.67
CA GLN A 581 -4.65 15.52 -29.12
C GLN A 581 -4.78 14.25 -28.25
N ASN A 582 -3.66 13.64 -27.89
CA ASN A 582 -3.62 12.41 -27.08
C ASN A 582 -4.07 12.65 -25.64
N GLU A 583 -3.73 13.80 -25.06
CA GLU A 583 -4.13 14.17 -23.70
C GLU A 583 -5.64 14.45 -23.65
N VAL A 584 -6.16 15.18 -24.62
CA VAL A 584 -7.57 15.55 -24.72
C VAL A 584 -8.44 14.31 -24.92
N VAL A 585 -8.08 13.47 -25.90
CA VAL A 585 -8.81 12.23 -26.19
C VAL A 585 -8.80 11.29 -24.99
N TYR A 586 -7.65 11.13 -24.33
CA TYR A 586 -7.59 10.33 -23.10
C TYR A 586 -8.45 10.91 -21.98
N ALA A 587 -8.43 12.23 -21.77
CA ALA A 587 -9.23 12.89 -20.74
C ALA A 587 -10.74 12.72 -20.98
N GLN A 588 -11.19 12.83 -22.24
CA GLN A 588 -12.60 12.63 -22.60
C GLN A 588 -13.04 11.18 -22.39
N LEU A 589 -12.22 10.19 -22.78
CA LEU A 589 -12.48 8.78 -22.51
C LEU A 589 -12.49 8.47 -21.01
N ALA A 590 -11.49 8.97 -20.28
CA ALA A 590 -11.34 8.74 -18.87
C ALA A 590 -12.48 9.35 -18.05
N GLY A 591 -12.87 10.59 -18.38
CA GLY A 591 -13.89 11.34 -17.64
C GLY A 591 -15.32 10.85 -17.85
N SER A 592 -15.60 10.16 -18.97
CA SER A 592 -16.97 9.75 -19.31
C SER A 592 -17.17 8.24 -19.41
N LEU A 593 -16.16 7.46 -19.79
CA LEU A 593 -16.34 6.03 -20.11
C LEU A 593 -15.56 5.07 -19.21
N PHE A 594 -14.39 5.46 -18.68
CA PHE A 594 -13.49 4.52 -18.00
C PHE A 594 -13.97 4.02 -16.62
N ASP A 595 -15.11 4.50 -16.14
CA ASP A 595 -15.80 3.96 -14.97
C ASP A 595 -16.75 2.80 -15.31
N LEU A 596 -17.03 2.57 -16.60
CA LEU A 596 -17.89 1.47 -17.04
C LEU A 596 -17.23 0.11 -16.83
N SER A 597 -18.06 -0.91 -16.64
CA SER A 597 -17.63 -2.30 -16.71
C SER A 597 -17.12 -2.63 -18.11
N ALA A 598 -16.24 -3.63 -18.25
CA ALA A 598 -15.77 -4.08 -19.55
C ALA A 598 -16.92 -4.56 -20.45
N GLU A 599 -17.96 -5.14 -19.86
CA GLU A 599 -19.16 -5.59 -20.57
C GLU A 599 -19.95 -4.39 -21.13
N ASP A 600 -20.13 -3.34 -20.34
CA ASP A 600 -20.87 -2.16 -20.76
C ASP A 600 -20.08 -1.32 -21.77
N PHE A 601 -18.76 -1.18 -21.57
CA PHE A 601 -17.88 -0.53 -22.53
C PHE A 601 -17.89 -1.26 -23.89
N SER A 602 -17.98 -2.60 -23.91
CA SER A 602 -18.02 -3.38 -25.15
C SER A 602 -19.28 -3.14 -26.00
N LYS A 603 -20.30 -2.47 -25.45
CA LYS A 603 -21.53 -2.07 -26.14
C LYS A 603 -21.46 -0.66 -26.73
N ILE A 604 -20.30 0.00 -26.65
CA ILE A 604 -20.10 1.38 -27.12
C ILE A 604 -19.34 1.38 -28.45
N VAL A 605 -19.77 2.24 -29.36
CA VAL A 605 -19.02 2.62 -30.56
C VAL A 605 -18.36 3.97 -30.28
N LEU A 606 -17.07 4.12 -30.61
CA LEU A 606 -16.38 5.40 -30.49
C LEU A 606 -16.38 6.12 -31.84
N ALA A 607 -16.51 7.44 -31.83
CA ALA A 607 -16.31 8.27 -33.00
C ALA A 607 -15.24 9.33 -32.69
N TYR A 608 -14.11 9.26 -33.38
CA TYR A 608 -13.06 10.27 -33.28
C TYR A 608 -13.33 11.41 -34.26
N GLU A 609 -13.53 12.61 -33.72
CA GLU A 609 -13.92 13.82 -34.42
C GLU A 609 -12.80 14.86 -34.32
N PRO A 610 -11.87 14.96 -35.29
CA PRO A 610 -10.94 16.09 -35.33
C PRO A 610 -11.76 17.36 -35.58
N VAL A 611 -12.06 18.13 -34.52
CA VAL A 611 -13.06 19.22 -34.55
C VAL A 611 -12.69 20.27 -35.60
N TRP A 612 -11.39 20.47 -35.79
CA TRP A 612 -10.81 21.36 -36.79
C TRP A 612 -11.04 20.93 -38.25
N ALA A 613 -11.45 19.68 -38.50
CA ALA A 613 -11.79 19.15 -39.82
C ALA A 613 -13.30 19.05 -40.09
N ILE A 614 -14.15 19.48 -39.15
CA ILE A 614 -15.62 19.42 -39.29
C ILE A 614 -16.12 20.68 -39.99
N GLY A 615 -16.66 20.54 -41.20
CA GLY A 615 -17.29 21.66 -41.92
C GLY A 615 -16.33 22.75 -42.43
N THR A 616 -15.02 22.61 -42.21
CA THR A 616 -13.99 23.59 -42.59
C THR A 616 -13.41 23.38 -43.99
N GLY A 617 -13.74 22.25 -44.64
CA GLY A 617 -13.15 21.84 -45.92
C GLY A 617 -11.71 21.33 -45.83
N LYS A 618 -11.05 21.49 -44.67
CA LYS A 618 -9.79 20.82 -44.33
C LYS A 618 -10.11 19.42 -43.83
N THR A 619 -9.43 18.41 -44.38
CA THR A 619 -9.62 17.01 -43.98
C THR A 619 -8.33 16.51 -43.35
N ALA A 620 -8.43 15.78 -42.22
CA ALA A 620 -7.26 15.09 -41.68
C ALA A 620 -6.75 14.07 -42.70
N THR A 621 -5.44 13.89 -42.79
CA THR A 621 -4.89 12.86 -43.69
C THR A 621 -5.22 11.47 -43.14
N ALA A 622 -5.17 10.46 -44.00
CA ALA A 622 -5.38 9.07 -43.61
C ALA A 622 -4.43 8.64 -42.49
N GLU A 623 -3.18 9.12 -42.51
CA GLU A 623 -2.19 8.85 -41.48
C GLU A 623 -2.54 9.51 -40.14
N GLN A 624 -3.07 10.75 -40.16
CA GLN A 624 -3.50 11.43 -38.94
C GLN A 624 -4.70 10.73 -38.30
N ALA A 625 -5.64 10.24 -39.12
CA ALA A 625 -6.75 9.42 -38.64
C ALA A 625 -6.25 8.10 -38.04
N GLN A 626 -5.33 7.40 -38.71
CA GLN A 626 -4.75 6.15 -38.20
C GLN A 626 -3.96 6.36 -36.91
N GLU A 627 -3.16 7.42 -36.81
CA GLU A 627 -2.34 7.76 -35.63
C GLU A 627 -3.19 7.79 -34.36
N ILE A 628 -4.26 8.58 -34.39
CA ILE A 628 -5.10 8.80 -33.21
C ILE A 628 -6.05 7.64 -32.94
N HIS A 629 -6.55 6.94 -33.98
CA HIS A 629 -7.32 5.71 -33.79
C HIS A 629 -6.49 4.60 -33.13
N ALA A 630 -5.24 4.41 -33.56
CA ALA A 630 -4.31 3.48 -32.93
C ALA A 630 -4.04 3.88 -31.47
N TYR A 631 -3.88 5.18 -31.19
CA TYR A 631 -3.74 5.68 -29.83
C TYR A 631 -4.98 5.39 -28.98
N ILE A 632 -6.18 5.74 -29.43
CA ILE A 632 -7.45 5.43 -28.75
C ILE A 632 -7.52 3.94 -28.43
N ARG A 633 -7.26 3.07 -29.41
CA ARG A 633 -7.28 1.62 -29.20
C ARG A 633 -6.26 1.18 -28.14
N SER A 634 -5.07 1.74 -28.15
CA SER A 634 -4.04 1.46 -27.13
C SER A 634 -4.50 1.81 -25.71
N THR A 635 -5.26 2.91 -25.53
CA THR A 635 -5.82 3.29 -24.23
C THR A 635 -6.88 2.28 -23.76
N ILE A 636 -7.68 1.73 -24.68
CA ILE A 636 -8.66 0.67 -24.39
C ILE A 636 -7.94 -0.63 -24.01
N VAL A 637 -6.84 -0.98 -24.70
CA VAL A 637 -6.02 -2.15 -24.33
C VAL A 637 -5.49 -2.02 -22.91
N GLU A 638 -4.98 -0.83 -22.54
CA GLU A 638 -4.46 -0.59 -21.21
C GLU A 638 -5.55 -0.70 -20.13
N LYS A 639 -6.74 -0.16 -20.40
CA LYS A 639 -7.84 -0.09 -19.42
C LYS A 639 -8.64 -1.39 -19.30
N TYR A 640 -9.00 -1.99 -20.43
CA TYR A 640 -9.98 -3.09 -20.53
C TYR A 640 -9.40 -4.38 -21.11
N GLY A 641 -8.17 -4.34 -21.62
CA GLY A 641 -7.49 -5.49 -22.21
C GLY A 641 -7.73 -5.62 -23.72
N LYS A 642 -6.87 -6.44 -24.35
CA LYS A 642 -6.82 -6.61 -25.80
C LYS A 642 -8.13 -7.09 -26.42
N GLU A 643 -8.83 -8.02 -25.77
CA GLU A 643 -10.09 -8.55 -26.29
C GLU A 643 -11.19 -7.48 -26.41
N VAL A 644 -11.31 -6.58 -25.44
CA VAL A 644 -12.29 -5.49 -25.51
C VAL A 644 -11.89 -4.50 -26.61
N ALA A 645 -10.61 -4.11 -26.65
CA ALA A 645 -10.09 -3.19 -27.66
C ALA A 645 -10.20 -3.72 -29.09
N ASP A 646 -10.01 -5.03 -29.29
CA ASP A 646 -10.17 -5.70 -30.59
C ASP A 646 -11.64 -5.88 -30.99
N ASN A 647 -12.60 -5.61 -30.09
CA ASN A 647 -14.03 -5.69 -30.39
C ASN A 647 -14.72 -4.32 -30.43
N THR A 648 -14.09 -3.26 -29.92
CA THR A 648 -14.62 -1.88 -30.00
C THR A 648 -14.37 -1.29 -31.39
N SER A 649 -15.44 -0.89 -32.07
CA SER A 649 -15.37 -0.12 -33.32
C SER A 649 -15.05 1.35 -33.05
N ILE A 650 -14.09 1.91 -33.80
CA ILE A 650 -13.67 3.31 -33.74
C ILE A 650 -13.89 3.95 -35.12
N LEU A 651 -14.84 4.88 -35.20
CA LEU A 651 -15.26 5.54 -36.42
C LEU A 651 -14.53 6.87 -36.60
N TYR A 652 -14.22 7.21 -37.83
CA TYR A 652 -13.67 8.52 -38.17
C TYR A 652 -14.80 9.52 -38.44
N GLY A 653 -14.84 10.62 -37.68
CA GLY A 653 -15.88 11.66 -37.73
C GLY A 653 -15.47 12.97 -38.41
N GLY A 654 -14.30 13.01 -39.07
CA GLY A 654 -13.88 14.16 -39.88
C GLY A 654 -14.59 14.23 -41.25
N SER A 655 -14.10 15.09 -42.15
CA SER A 655 -14.69 15.26 -43.50
C SER A 655 -14.49 14.04 -44.42
N CYS A 656 -15.30 13.00 -44.23
CA CYS A 656 -15.34 11.81 -45.06
C CYS A 656 -16.34 11.99 -46.23
N LYS A 657 -15.88 11.69 -47.45
CA LYS A 657 -16.59 11.80 -48.73
C LYS A 657 -16.38 10.52 -49.53
N PRO A 658 -17.21 10.22 -50.55
CA PRO A 658 -17.00 9.05 -51.41
C PRO A 658 -15.58 8.96 -51.97
N SER A 659 -14.98 10.10 -52.33
CA SER A 659 -13.66 10.19 -52.96
C SER A 659 -12.49 9.82 -52.04
N ASN A 660 -12.63 9.89 -50.71
CA ASN A 660 -11.55 9.60 -49.76
C ASN A 660 -11.88 8.46 -48.77
N ALA A 661 -13.12 7.97 -48.74
CA ALA A 661 -13.56 6.91 -47.83
C ALA A 661 -12.72 5.63 -47.95
N LYS A 662 -12.41 5.20 -49.18
CA LYS A 662 -11.60 3.99 -49.41
C LYS A 662 -10.20 4.08 -48.81
N GLU A 663 -9.56 5.25 -48.89
CA GLU A 663 -8.24 5.49 -48.31
C GLU A 663 -8.30 5.52 -46.78
N LEU A 664 -9.29 6.22 -46.21
CA LEU A 664 -9.51 6.29 -44.77
C LEU A 664 -9.79 4.92 -44.17
N PHE A 665 -10.69 4.13 -44.77
CA PHE A 665 -11.12 2.83 -44.25
C PHE A 665 -10.12 1.70 -44.50
N ALA A 666 -9.09 1.93 -45.33
CA ALA A 666 -7.96 0.99 -45.47
C ALA A 666 -7.03 0.98 -44.25
N ASN A 667 -7.14 1.98 -43.36
CA ASN A 667 -6.28 2.09 -42.20
C ASN A 667 -6.65 1.04 -41.12
N PRO A 668 -5.67 0.35 -40.51
CA PRO A 668 -5.91 -0.80 -39.64
C PRO A 668 -6.79 -0.56 -38.41
N ASP A 669 -6.88 0.66 -37.91
CA ASP A 669 -7.65 1.00 -36.71
C ASP A 669 -8.88 1.88 -36.98
N VAL A 670 -9.17 2.15 -38.25
CA VAL A 670 -10.36 2.90 -38.70
C VAL A 670 -11.44 1.89 -39.08
N ASP A 671 -12.46 1.75 -38.22
CA ASP A 671 -13.53 0.77 -38.39
C ASP A 671 -14.77 1.36 -39.11
N GLY A 672 -14.59 2.47 -39.83
CA GLY A 672 -15.64 3.16 -40.59
C GLY A 672 -15.75 4.64 -40.24
N GLY A 673 -16.95 5.22 -40.36
CA GLY A 673 -17.12 6.67 -40.31
C GLY A 673 -18.43 7.16 -39.70
N LEU A 674 -18.36 8.32 -39.03
CA LEU A 674 -19.50 9.13 -38.60
C LEU A 674 -19.66 10.31 -39.57
N ILE A 675 -20.58 10.16 -40.52
CA ILE A 675 -20.69 10.99 -41.73
C ILE A 675 -21.68 12.14 -41.50
N GLY A 676 -21.22 13.37 -41.67
CA GLY A 676 -22.08 14.57 -41.63
C GLY A 676 -22.77 14.84 -42.97
N GLY A 677 -22.38 15.92 -43.66
CA GLY A 677 -23.10 16.41 -44.84
C GLY A 677 -23.30 15.41 -45.98
N ALA A 678 -22.36 14.48 -46.19
CA ALA A 678 -22.49 13.44 -47.21
C ALA A 678 -23.62 12.42 -46.90
N ALA A 679 -24.10 12.34 -45.64
CA ALA A 679 -25.23 11.50 -45.25
C ALA A 679 -26.60 12.08 -45.67
N LEU A 680 -26.64 13.32 -46.17
CA LEU A 680 -27.87 14.01 -46.59
C LEU A 680 -28.25 13.74 -48.06
N SER A 681 -27.47 12.89 -48.74
CA SER A 681 -27.56 12.50 -50.14
C SER A 681 -27.39 10.98 -50.24
N VAL A 682 -28.35 10.26 -50.82
CA VAL A 682 -28.26 8.79 -50.94
C VAL A 682 -27.07 8.38 -51.79
N ALA A 683 -26.79 9.10 -52.87
CA ALA A 683 -25.67 8.81 -53.76
C ALA A 683 -24.32 8.90 -53.03
N ASP A 684 -24.11 9.97 -52.25
CA ASP A 684 -22.85 10.16 -51.52
C ASP A 684 -22.73 9.20 -50.33
N PHE A 685 -23.82 9.01 -49.57
CA PHE A 685 -23.79 8.09 -48.43
C PHE A 685 -23.56 6.65 -48.89
N LYS A 686 -24.25 6.21 -49.95
CA LYS A 686 -24.02 4.90 -50.56
C LYS A 686 -22.60 4.77 -51.09
N GLY A 687 -22.04 5.80 -51.73
CA GLY A 687 -20.65 5.81 -52.18
C GLY A 687 -19.63 5.59 -51.05
N ILE A 688 -19.94 6.04 -49.83
CA ILE A 688 -19.11 5.78 -48.64
C ILE A 688 -19.34 4.37 -48.09
N ILE A 689 -20.59 3.89 -48.07
CA ILE A 689 -20.92 2.50 -47.68
C ILE A 689 -20.19 1.50 -48.59
N ASP A 690 -20.19 1.77 -49.90
CA ASP A 690 -19.57 0.94 -50.92
C ASP A 690 -18.04 0.90 -50.83
N ALA A 691 -17.40 1.79 -50.04
CA ALA A 691 -15.97 1.75 -49.80
C ALA A 691 -15.51 0.45 -49.08
N PHE A 692 -16.43 -0.26 -48.42
CA PHE A 692 -16.20 -1.59 -47.84
C PHE A 692 -16.53 -2.76 -48.78
N ASN A 693 -17.10 -2.51 -49.96
CA ASN A 693 -17.55 -3.54 -50.91
C ASN A 693 -16.44 -4.06 -51.86
N ALA A 694 -15.17 -4.01 -51.43
CA ALA A 694 -14.00 -4.36 -52.24
C ALA A 694 -14.02 -5.80 -52.79
#